data_AF-A0A221UXS4-F1
#
_entry.id   AF-A0A221UXS4-F1
#
_cell.length_a   1.000
_cell.length_b   1.000
_cell.length_c   1.000
_cell.angle_alpha   90.00
_cell.angle_beta   90.00
_cell.angle_gamma   90.00
#
_symmetry.space_group_name_H-M   'P 1'
#
loop_
_entity.id
_entity.type
_entity.pdbx_description
1 polymer ?
#
loop_
_entity_poly.entity_id
_entity_poly.type
_entity_poly.pdbx_seq_one_letter_code
_entity_poly.pdbx_strand_id
1 'polypeptide(L)'
;MRPSKNAFTGYTYQEQITFLFLVMMDVERKFKSLDIEADVNHNFDDVRILSEGNLVFCQIKDFDKIALNDLEISKNEIFIKGRKHKLSDSGFNVLVFKKIDIEPNFKFLGLSALKTDDLYIISISRIEADEVIDKLYESNQIRKIIIDKFFKKCLDNRVLSIKREDLPIIKVFDTKLLEETINVGKRHLEFSNILHIEGKPGVGKSHYVNTLSSIYKNSFVYRFWLSNQDKDYKARLIYSNFISDISKKLFNDYVYRNEIEIISKIKSNKQLFILDGLDHVENYNNTDLKHFVEFLNKLALECKVIVLSRPLKFNVSWKKQILTNWNEEETRKVLNELYHIEKYTICSNIYNITDGYPILVRFIGEHFKTFKNVPNIEKLKGIEDYYDQILINVNTKTALTLFLTSQSFFMVSELNLFLSDELFDCLNEFIAAYPYLFEKRLNRISLFHDSLNKYLKEQNINFSKRKESVNNLVYNSLARKEKRFMSRFSFFDLEVEMKLEVIKQFSSIKVFKEIAKDCIDFEALRAFYTQIREALNDVPHSELEVINYYDLSLIINIVIRDHISTQNQFLYTYSKCLFYNGYTTEDVTSSEYLFGMFNYIIENDPSLLYNITSDSLYSTTRFLEGLKKDVYTEKQFFLKHAKPVKLNNSIDYYLKDDFNWREYLTHILTNLYIYKTSDESLLELQNCIDTFINVDENEGIRTLEIILHRQSSERRYPHWVLNDVKKNLLALGRLPEKNPYLNLNLKNYVKEYSSIGSFDMSVNILNYLRLSLEKEIKIDIESIGLFWCMYYRRKDYTVINMHVALKVFEENGLIDEETAIKRVVFTQNMSEKGIRHLLADYISIHSPSIINKVIKYFDLDDLNIIWFNLLPKHISAFPERVFNYAVNTLWKHNRFNKEVDFKDIANVFYSSRWEELLDDLKFFKYKIRISKDAEELKKLKKCAITILPYEEDGHKSNSSDYRYKHGMLDSRDKELIIGKNLSVVEVSGYLNGNYAALEDLDIFKLYSTDTVAKNLKHILYNATLGKINSINSFGSLYYFVGNLPKLVDTYDEESNIKELFESFVIFLELSMLNNEIIN
;
A
#
# COMPACT_ATOMS: atom_id res chain seq x y z
N MET A 1 11.19 -40.02 -15.14
CA MET A 1 10.67 -38.65 -15.32
C MET A 1 10.74 -37.94 -13.98
N ARG A 2 11.52 -36.85 -13.86
CA ARG A 2 11.37 -35.93 -12.72
C ARG A 2 9.95 -35.31 -12.80
N PRO A 3 9.25 -35.09 -11.68
CA PRO A 3 8.02 -34.29 -11.70
C PRO A 3 8.31 -32.93 -12.35
N SER A 4 7.33 -32.35 -13.03
CA SER A 4 7.43 -30.98 -13.54
C SER A 4 7.73 -30.03 -12.38
N LYS A 5 8.78 -29.19 -12.50
CA LYS A 5 8.92 -27.97 -11.67
C LYS A 5 7.57 -27.22 -11.71
N ASN A 6 7.16 -26.61 -10.60
CA ASN A 6 5.89 -25.90 -10.36
C ASN A 6 4.70 -26.75 -9.80
N ALA A 7 4.93 -27.81 -9.05
CA ALA A 7 3.86 -28.57 -8.39
C ALA A 7 3.49 -27.99 -7.00
N PHE A 8 4.40 -27.20 -6.41
CA PHE A 8 4.31 -26.57 -5.09
C PHE A 8 2.99 -25.85 -4.82
N THR A 9 2.44 -25.12 -5.80
CA THR A 9 1.21 -24.32 -5.65
C THR A 9 -0.07 -25.14 -5.43
N GLY A 10 0.01 -26.47 -5.46
CA GLY A 10 -1.11 -27.38 -5.16
C GLY A 10 -1.04 -28.08 -3.80
N TYR A 11 0.03 -27.91 -3.03
CA TYR A 11 0.26 -28.61 -1.76
C TYR A 11 0.18 -27.66 -0.56
N THR A 12 -1.02 -27.52 0.01
CA THR A 12 -1.30 -26.52 1.03
C THR A 12 -0.48 -26.69 2.32
N TYR A 13 -0.13 -27.92 2.74
CA TYR A 13 0.72 -28.11 3.94
C TYR A 13 2.16 -27.73 3.68
N GLN A 14 2.68 -28.07 2.50
CA GLN A 14 4.02 -27.69 2.08
C GLN A 14 4.15 -26.17 1.94
N GLU A 15 3.14 -25.50 1.40
CA GLU A 15 3.05 -24.03 1.35
C GLU A 15 3.09 -23.42 2.75
N GLN A 16 2.28 -23.93 3.69
CA GLN A 16 2.23 -23.44 5.07
C GLN A 16 3.58 -23.57 5.81
N ILE A 17 4.23 -24.72 5.71
CA ILE A 17 5.54 -24.94 6.35
C ILE A 17 6.63 -24.11 5.68
N THR A 18 6.55 -23.92 4.37
CA THR A 18 7.45 -23.02 3.64
C THR A 18 7.24 -21.57 4.07
N PHE A 19 5.99 -21.15 4.27
CA PHE A 19 5.66 -19.83 4.81
C PHE A 19 6.21 -19.67 6.24
N LEU A 20 6.08 -20.68 7.12
CA LEU A 20 6.71 -20.68 8.44
C LEU A 20 8.22 -20.46 8.33
N PHE A 21 8.93 -21.17 7.45
CA PHE A 21 10.36 -20.96 7.25
C PHE A 21 10.69 -19.58 6.68
N LEU A 22 9.85 -19.03 5.80
CA LEU A 22 9.99 -17.66 5.32
C LEU A 22 9.75 -16.63 6.43
N VAL A 23 8.81 -16.88 7.32
CA VAL A 23 8.55 -16.05 8.50
C VAL A 23 9.74 -16.09 9.46
N MET A 24 10.30 -17.26 9.71
CA MET A 24 11.54 -17.40 10.51
C MET A 24 12.71 -16.68 9.83
N MET A 25 12.80 -16.75 8.50
CA MET A 25 13.77 -16.00 7.71
C MET A 25 13.56 -14.49 7.83
N ASP A 26 12.33 -13.99 7.86
CA ASP A 26 12.06 -12.56 8.02
C ASP A 26 12.28 -12.05 9.45
N VAL A 27 11.82 -12.82 10.43
CA VAL A 27 11.83 -12.43 11.84
C VAL A 27 13.21 -12.56 12.44
N GLU A 28 13.94 -13.64 12.16
CA GLU A 28 15.27 -13.87 12.73
C GLU A 28 16.41 -13.44 11.80
N ARG A 29 16.17 -13.29 10.49
CA ARG A 29 17.17 -12.88 9.48
C ARG A 29 18.44 -13.74 9.41
N LYS A 30 18.41 -14.94 9.99
CA LYS A 30 19.52 -15.92 9.96
C LYS A 30 19.61 -16.68 8.64
N PHE A 31 18.48 -16.94 7.99
CA PHE A 31 18.51 -17.66 6.71
C PHE A 31 18.99 -16.72 5.61
N LYS A 32 20.02 -17.14 4.88
CA LYS A 32 20.58 -16.38 3.76
C LYS A 32 19.72 -16.54 2.51
N SER A 33 19.22 -17.74 2.27
CA SER A 33 18.28 -18.04 1.20
C SER A 33 17.36 -19.19 1.58
N LEU A 34 16.19 -19.19 0.96
CA LEU A 34 15.19 -20.23 1.00
C LEU A 34 14.82 -20.54 -0.45
N ASP A 35 15.08 -21.76 -0.89
CA ASP A 35 14.75 -22.24 -2.23
C ASP A 35 13.65 -23.29 -2.15
N ILE A 36 12.59 -23.08 -2.92
CA ILE A 36 11.41 -23.92 -3.02
C ILE A 36 11.60 -24.84 -4.24
N GLU A 37 11.32 -26.14 -4.08
CA GLU A 37 11.60 -27.15 -5.13
C GLU A 37 13.06 -27.08 -5.64
N ALA A 38 14.01 -27.20 -4.70
CA ALA A 38 15.43 -27.05 -4.98
C ALA A 38 15.93 -28.09 -6.00
N ASP A 39 16.73 -27.66 -6.97
CA ASP A 39 17.29 -28.56 -7.98
C ASP A 39 18.47 -29.37 -7.42
N VAL A 40 18.14 -30.52 -6.83
CA VAL A 40 19.10 -31.42 -6.16
C VAL A 40 18.99 -32.85 -6.71
N ASN A 41 20.00 -33.67 -6.42
CA ASN A 41 20.09 -35.06 -6.88
C ASN A 41 19.56 -36.07 -5.85
N HIS A 42 18.93 -35.60 -4.78
CA HIS A 42 18.36 -36.37 -3.67
C HIS A 42 16.87 -36.02 -3.49
N ASN A 43 16.18 -36.68 -2.55
CA ASN A 43 14.73 -36.57 -2.42
C ASN A 43 14.26 -35.54 -1.36
N PHE A 44 15.17 -34.78 -0.76
CA PHE A 44 14.88 -33.66 0.14
C PHE A 44 14.95 -32.34 -0.62
N ASP A 45 14.05 -32.17 -1.58
CA ASP A 45 14.01 -31.06 -2.53
C ASP A 45 12.89 -30.05 -2.25
N ASP A 46 11.97 -30.35 -1.33
CA ASP A 46 10.79 -29.51 -1.08
C ASP A 46 11.17 -28.08 -0.66
N VAL A 47 12.08 -27.94 0.31
CA VAL A 47 12.67 -26.65 0.70
C VAL A 47 14.15 -26.83 1.01
N ARG A 48 15.00 -25.98 0.44
CA ARG A 48 16.41 -25.84 0.81
C ARG A 48 16.62 -24.53 1.54
N ILE A 49 17.20 -24.60 2.74
CA ILE A 49 17.53 -23.42 3.54
C ILE A 49 19.05 -23.35 3.66
N LEU A 50 19.61 -22.18 3.37
CA LEU A 50 21.00 -21.87 3.68
C LEU A 50 21.03 -21.00 4.93
N SER A 51 21.44 -21.55 6.07
CA SER A 51 21.48 -20.83 7.35
C SER A 51 22.88 -20.93 7.96
N GLU A 52 23.52 -19.79 8.19
CA GLU A 52 24.83 -19.68 8.87
C GLU A 52 25.93 -20.62 8.31
N GLY A 53 25.91 -20.87 6.99
CA GLY A 53 26.88 -21.74 6.30
C GLY A 53 26.49 -23.22 6.25
N ASN A 54 25.41 -23.62 6.93
CA ASN A 54 24.85 -24.96 6.85
C ASN A 54 23.74 -25.04 5.79
N LEU A 55 23.78 -26.10 4.98
CA LEU A 55 22.69 -26.46 4.09
C LEU A 55 21.71 -27.34 4.84
N VAL A 56 20.45 -26.94 4.84
CA VAL A 56 19.34 -27.72 5.37
C VAL A 56 18.46 -28.10 4.20
N PHE A 57 18.24 -29.39 4.03
CA PHE A 57 17.36 -29.95 3.02
C PHE A 57 16.15 -30.50 3.74
N CYS A 58 14.99 -29.93 3.44
CA CYS A 58 13.73 -30.31 4.05
C CYS A 58 12.92 -31.15 3.07
N GLN A 59 12.34 -32.23 3.57
CA GLN A 59 11.25 -32.93 2.91
C GLN A 59 10.00 -32.83 3.77
N ILE A 60 8.93 -32.33 3.17
CA ILE A 60 7.68 -32.03 3.84
C ILE A 60 6.66 -33.09 3.41
N LYS A 61 6.02 -33.71 4.39
CA LYS A 61 5.10 -34.83 4.15
C LYS A 61 3.80 -34.65 4.92
N ASP A 62 2.72 -34.66 4.16
CA ASP A 62 1.36 -34.73 4.67
C ASP A 62 0.86 -36.18 4.55
N PHE A 63 0.81 -36.89 5.68
CA PHE A 63 0.27 -38.24 5.79
C PHE A 63 -0.73 -38.28 6.96
N ASP A 64 -1.90 -38.90 6.78
CA ASP A 64 -2.95 -39.00 7.82
C ASP A 64 -2.53 -39.88 8.99
N LYS A 65 -1.80 -40.96 8.71
CA LYS A 65 -1.40 -41.97 9.68
C LYS A 65 0.01 -42.43 9.38
N ILE A 66 0.98 -41.99 10.16
CA ILE A 66 2.37 -42.43 10.10
C ILE A 66 2.88 -42.62 11.53
N ALA A 67 3.56 -43.73 11.77
CA ALA A 67 4.24 -44.03 13.02
C ALA A 67 5.75 -44.08 12.80
N LEU A 68 6.53 -43.98 13.88
CA LEU A 68 8.00 -44.14 13.79
C LEU A 68 8.40 -45.49 13.20
N ASN A 69 7.61 -46.54 13.41
CA ASN A 69 7.84 -47.86 12.83
C ASN A 69 7.67 -47.92 11.30
N ASP A 70 7.03 -46.91 10.69
CA ASP A 70 6.90 -46.79 9.23
C ASP A 70 8.13 -46.12 8.58
N LEU A 71 9.12 -45.73 9.41
CA LEU A 71 10.38 -45.12 9.00
C LEU A 71 11.52 -46.12 9.20
N GLU A 72 12.10 -46.60 8.11
CA GLU A 72 13.32 -47.41 8.17
C GLU A 72 14.51 -46.54 7.77
N ILE A 73 15.36 -46.21 8.75
CA ILE A 73 16.54 -45.36 8.57
C ILE A 73 17.74 -46.25 8.25
N SER A 74 18.40 -45.97 7.14
CA SER A 74 19.65 -46.61 6.73
C SER A 74 20.71 -45.53 6.45
N LYS A 75 21.98 -45.94 6.33
CA LYS A 75 23.13 -45.03 6.41
C LYS A 75 23.19 -43.90 5.36
N ASN A 76 22.39 -43.93 4.28
CA ASN A 76 22.28 -42.86 3.27
C ASN A 76 20.86 -42.71 2.69
N GLU A 77 19.88 -43.44 3.22
CA GLU A 77 18.54 -43.55 2.64
C GLU A 77 17.51 -43.79 3.75
N ILE A 78 16.32 -43.22 3.57
CA ILE A 78 15.17 -43.48 4.43
C ILE A 78 14.05 -44.10 3.62
N PHE A 79 13.42 -45.14 4.15
CA PHE A 79 12.18 -45.66 3.61
C PHE A 79 11.01 -45.09 4.42
N ILE A 80 10.11 -44.39 3.73
CA ILE A 80 8.88 -43.86 4.32
C ILE A 80 7.73 -44.67 3.73
N LYS A 81 7.07 -45.51 4.54
CA LYS A 81 6.04 -46.47 4.07
C LYS A 81 6.51 -47.31 2.88
N GLY A 82 7.74 -47.84 2.95
CA GLY A 82 8.35 -48.67 1.91
C GLY A 82 8.82 -47.91 0.65
N ARG A 83 8.65 -46.59 0.57
CA ARG A 83 9.21 -45.78 -0.52
C ARG A 83 10.59 -45.24 -0.15
N LYS A 84 11.56 -45.54 -0.99
CA LYS A 84 12.95 -45.13 -0.85
C LYS A 84 13.14 -43.64 -1.13
N HIS A 85 13.76 -42.92 -0.19
CA HIS A 85 14.19 -41.54 -0.32
C HIS A 85 15.68 -41.43 -0.04
N LYS A 86 16.43 -40.90 -1.00
CA LYS A 86 17.87 -40.64 -0.86
C LYS A 86 18.09 -39.40 0.01
N LEU A 87 18.96 -39.52 1.03
CA LEU A 87 19.40 -38.42 1.88
C LEU A 87 20.49 -37.59 1.17
N SER A 88 20.68 -36.35 1.60
CA SER A 88 21.81 -35.52 1.16
C SER A 88 23.09 -35.95 1.88
N ASP A 89 24.17 -36.11 1.12
CA ASP A 89 25.51 -36.39 1.64
C ASP A 89 26.23 -35.12 2.13
N SER A 90 25.63 -33.94 1.92
CA SER A 90 26.25 -32.64 2.17
C SER A 90 25.25 -31.63 2.77
N GLY A 91 24.86 -31.84 4.03
CA GLY A 91 23.97 -30.94 4.76
C GLY A 91 23.13 -31.67 5.81
N PHE A 92 22.23 -30.94 6.48
CA PHE A 92 21.27 -31.52 7.40
C PHE A 92 20.01 -31.96 6.65
N ASN A 93 19.57 -33.19 6.90
CA ASN A 93 18.33 -33.72 6.36
C ASN A 93 17.21 -33.55 7.39
N VAL A 94 16.11 -32.91 6.99
CA VAL A 94 14.98 -32.61 7.88
C VAL A 94 13.69 -33.15 7.28
N LEU A 95 13.01 -34.05 7.98
CA LEU A 95 11.66 -34.47 7.67
C LEU A 95 10.66 -33.69 8.50
N VAL A 96 9.68 -33.09 7.84
CA VAL A 96 8.57 -32.39 8.50
C VAL A 96 7.28 -33.12 8.23
N PHE A 97 6.65 -33.66 9.28
CA PHE A 97 5.36 -34.34 9.21
C PHE A 97 4.27 -33.49 9.86
N LYS A 98 3.07 -33.49 9.27
CA LYS A 98 1.87 -32.83 9.84
C LYS A 98 1.52 -33.37 11.22
N LYS A 99 1.69 -34.68 11.42
CA LYS A 99 1.54 -35.36 12.70
C LYS A 99 2.27 -36.70 12.69
N ILE A 100 3.18 -36.87 13.63
CA ILE A 100 3.82 -38.15 13.98
C ILE A 100 4.10 -38.12 15.48
N ASP A 101 3.79 -39.20 16.19
CA ASP A 101 4.07 -39.28 17.62
C ASP A 101 5.58 -39.50 17.81
N ILE A 102 6.25 -38.46 18.32
CA ILE A 102 7.68 -38.47 18.61
C ILE A 102 7.90 -37.90 20.01
N GLU A 103 8.88 -38.43 20.72
CA GLU A 103 9.41 -37.80 21.93
C GLU A 103 10.56 -36.86 21.53
N PRO A 104 10.36 -35.53 21.51
CA PRO A 104 11.39 -34.62 21.02
C PRO A 104 12.60 -34.64 21.97
N ASN A 105 13.78 -34.87 21.43
CA ASN A 105 15.05 -34.85 22.17
C ASN A 105 15.94 -33.67 21.76
N PHE A 106 15.50 -32.84 20.80
CA PHE A 106 16.27 -31.74 20.23
C PHE A 106 15.36 -30.57 19.82
N LYS A 107 15.95 -29.38 19.63
CA LYS A 107 15.28 -28.25 18.96
C LYS A 107 16.02 -27.88 17.69
N PHE A 108 15.43 -28.17 16.54
CA PHE A 108 16.01 -27.83 15.24
C PHE A 108 15.36 -26.55 14.69
N LEU A 109 16.18 -25.53 14.42
CA LEU A 109 15.71 -24.18 14.05
C LEU A 109 14.66 -23.60 15.02
N GLY A 110 14.73 -23.95 16.32
CA GLY A 110 13.76 -23.49 17.32
C GLY A 110 12.47 -24.32 17.42
N LEU A 111 12.25 -25.27 16.51
CA LEU A 111 11.12 -26.21 16.52
C LEU A 111 11.51 -27.51 17.25
N SER A 112 10.58 -28.10 18.00
CA SER A 112 10.78 -29.39 18.66
C SER A 112 10.99 -30.49 17.62
N ALA A 113 12.07 -31.26 17.77
CA ALA A 113 12.48 -32.29 16.82
C ALA A 113 12.99 -33.55 17.54
N LEU A 114 12.81 -34.70 16.90
CA LEU A 114 13.52 -35.92 17.22
C LEU A 114 14.76 -36.01 16.32
N LYS A 115 15.94 -36.11 16.92
CA LYS A 115 17.20 -36.35 16.23
C LYS A 115 17.51 -37.85 16.23
N THR A 116 17.71 -38.41 15.05
CA THR A 116 18.12 -39.81 14.81
C THR A 116 19.22 -39.82 13.76
N ASP A 117 20.45 -40.15 14.17
CA ASP A 117 21.66 -40.13 13.33
C ASP A 117 21.81 -38.82 12.52
N ASP A 118 21.73 -38.89 11.18
CA ASP A 118 21.90 -37.77 10.23
C ASP A 118 20.56 -37.11 9.81
N LEU A 119 19.48 -37.42 10.52
CA LEU A 119 18.11 -37.00 10.21
C LEU A 119 17.44 -36.32 11.40
N TYR A 120 16.75 -35.21 11.13
CA TYR A 120 15.89 -34.52 12.08
C TYR A 120 14.43 -34.68 11.67
N ILE A 121 13.58 -35.06 12.62
CA ILE A 121 12.14 -35.26 12.39
C ILE A 121 11.38 -34.20 13.21
N ILE A 122 10.63 -33.35 12.52
CA ILE A 122 9.76 -32.33 13.10
C ILE A 122 8.31 -32.79 12.92
N SER A 123 7.57 -32.84 14.03
CA SER A 123 6.13 -33.09 14.04
C SER A 123 5.43 -31.78 14.37
N ILE A 124 4.80 -31.16 13.38
CA ILE A 124 4.12 -29.87 13.55
C ILE A 124 2.88 -29.80 12.67
N SER A 125 1.72 -29.63 13.29
CA SER A 125 0.48 -29.43 12.55
C SER A 125 0.37 -27.99 12.05
N ARG A 126 -0.59 -27.74 11.16
CA ARG A 126 -0.83 -26.38 10.62
C ARG A 126 -1.15 -25.34 11.69
N ILE A 127 -1.96 -25.67 12.71
CA ILE A 127 -2.25 -24.76 13.84
C ILE A 127 -0.97 -24.45 14.57
N GLU A 128 -0.15 -25.47 14.86
CA GLU A 128 1.07 -25.22 15.62
C GLU A 128 2.03 -24.36 14.80
N ALA A 129 2.08 -24.54 13.48
CA ALA A 129 2.82 -23.65 12.59
C ALA A 129 2.24 -22.22 12.60
N ASP A 130 0.92 -22.04 12.52
CA ASP A 130 0.24 -20.73 12.60
C ASP A 130 0.46 -20.05 13.95
N GLU A 131 0.35 -20.79 15.05
CA GLU A 131 0.61 -20.32 16.42
C GLU A 131 2.07 -19.87 16.56
N VAL A 132 3.02 -20.58 15.97
CA VAL A 132 4.43 -20.16 15.93
C VAL A 132 4.59 -18.89 15.10
N ILE A 133 3.95 -18.79 13.92
CA ILE A 133 3.98 -17.58 13.08
C ILE A 133 3.39 -16.38 13.83
N ASP A 134 2.24 -16.57 14.48
CA ASP A 134 1.54 -15.54 15.24
C ASP A 134 2.35 -15.05 16.42
N LYS A 135 2.98 -15.98 17.14
CA LYS A 135 3.89 -15.65 18.23
C LYS A 135 5.12 -14.88 17.75
N LEU A 136 5.67 -15.24 16.58
CA LEU A 136 6.82 -14.54 15.99
C LEU A 136 6.47 -13.08 15.60
N TYR A 137 5.22 -12.80 15.23
CA TYR A 137 4.74 -11.46 14.88
C TYR A 137 3.84 -10.79 15.92
N GLU A 138 3.76 -11.32 17.15
CA GLU A 138 2.86 -10.81 18.20
C GLU A 138 3.01 -9.30 18.43
N SER A 139 4.26 -8.80 18.35
CA SER A 139 4.60 -7.39 18.52
C SER A 139 4.57 -6.55 17.23
N ASN A 140 4.32 -7.16 16.07
CA ASN A 140 4.32 -6.49 14.78
C ASN A 140 3.49 -7.24 13.72
N GLN A 141 2.18 -7.30 13.92
CA GLN A 141 1.27 -8.01 13.01
C GLN A 141 1.18 -7.36 11.61
N ILE A 142 1.47 -6.06 11.47
CA ILE A 142 1.65 -5.41 10.15
C ILE A 142 2.61 -6.23 9.30
N ARG A 143 3.73 -6.62 9.92
CA ARG A 143 4.81 -7.30 9.23
C ARG A 143 4.40 -8.66 8.72
N LYS A 144 3.59 -9.41 9.48
CA LYS A 144 2.99 -10.68 9.05
C LYS A 144 2.26 -10.52 7.72
N ILE A 145 1.39 -9.51 7.61
CA ILE A 145 0.59 -9.24 6.40
C ILE A 145 1.49 -8.85 5.23
N ILE A 146 2.53 -8.04 5.47
CA ILE A 146 3.50 -7.65 4.44
C ILE A 146 4.23 -8.88 3.89
N ILE A 147 4.67 -9.78 4.77
CA ILE A 147 5.40 -10.98 4.38
C ILE A 147 4.50 -12.01 3.70
N ASP A 148 3.24 -12.14 4.13
CA ASP A 148 2.24 -12.95 3.44
C ASP A 148 1.99 -12.43 2.00
N LYS A 149 1.77 -11.11 1.84
CA LYS A 149 1.61 -10.50 0.51
C LYS A 149 2.87 -10.65 -0.35
N PHE A 150 4.06 -10.50 0.24
CA PHE A 150 5.33 -10.72 -0.44
C PHE A 150 5.45 -12.17 -0.91
N PHE A 151 5.15 -13.14 -0.05
CA PHE A 151 5.22 -14.55 -0.38
C PHE A 151 4.25 -14.91 -1.52
N LYS A 152 2.99 -14.49 -1.41
CA LYS A 152 1.98 -14.66 -2.47
C LYS A 152 2.41 -14.05 -3.79
N LYS A 153 3.06 -12.87 -3.77
CA LYS A 153 3.62 -12.24 -4.97
C LYS A 153 4.78 -13.05 -5.57
N CYS A 154 5.65 -13.62 -4.72
CA CYS A 154 6.71 -14.52 -5.18
C CYS A 154 6.11 -15.76 -5.86
N LEU A 155 5.09 -16.37 -5.27
CA LEU A 155 4.39 -17.52 -5.86
C LEU A 155 3.69 -17.15 -7.17
N ASP A 156 2.95 -16.04 -7.21
CA ASP A 156 2.27 -15.53 -8.41
C ASP A 156 3.26 -15.30 -9.57
N ASN A 157 4.46 -14.78 -9.26
CA ASN A 157 5.52 -14.51 -10.22
C ASN A 157 6.47 -15.70 -10.45
N ARG A 158 6.21 -16.85 -9.82
CA ARG A 158 7.05 -18.06 -9.87
C ARG A 158 8.52 -17.83 -9.45
N VAL A 159 8.73 -16.95 -8.48
CA VAL A 159 10.03 -16.74 -7.83
C VAL A 159 10.19 -17.80 -6.74
N LEU A 160 10.90 -18.89 -7.07
CA LEU A 160 11.10 -20.04 -6.18
C LEU A 160 12.38 -19.96 -5.35
N SER A 161 13.26 -18.98 -5.60
CA SER A 161 14.45 -18.73 -4.79
C SER A 161 14.32 -17.36 -4.15
N ILE A 162 14.21 -17.34 -2.83
CA ILE A 162 14.05 -16.11 -2.03
C ILE A 162 15.35 -15.92 -1.25
N LYS A 163 16.04 -14.80 -1.50
CA LYS A 163 17.20 -14.40 -0.71
C LYS A 163 16.77 -13.45 0.40
N ARG A 164 17.59 -13.36 1.45
CA ARG A 164 17.35 -12.45 2.57
C ARG A 164 17.28 -10.98 2.13
N GLU A 165 18.00 -10.67 1.06
CA GLU A 165 18.05 -9.35 0.42
C GLU A 165 16.74 -9.01 -0.31
N ASP A 166 15.97 -10.02 -0.72
CA ASP A 166 14.69 -9.84 -1.43
C ASP A 166 13.53 -9.55 -0.46
N LEU A 167 13.70 -9.88 0.82
CA LEU A 167 12.70 -9.61 1.84
C LEU A 167 12.47 -8.09 2.00
N PRO A 168 11.23 -7.66 2.30
CA PRO A 168 10.95 -6.27 2.60
C PRO A 168 11.90 -5.70 3.66
N ILE A 169 12.23 -4.41 3.59
CA ILE A 169 13.22 -3.78 4.48
C ILE A 169 12.68 -3.74 5.92
N ILE A 170 13.56 -3.81 6.92
CA ILE A 170 13.17 -3.63 8.32
C ILE A 170 12.88 -2.15 8.56
N LYS A 171 11.63 -1.82 8.91
CA LYS A 171 11.26 -0.42 9.19
C LYS A 171 11.83 -0.02 10.53
N VAL A 172 12.71 0.97 10.50
CA VAL A 172 13.34 1.60 11.66
C VAL A 172 13.22 3.11 11.52
N PHE A 173 13.18 3.82 12.63
CA PHE A 173 13.15 5.27 12.63
C PHE A 173 14.42 5.82 12.03
N ASP A 174 14.28 6.73 11.05
CA ASP A 174 15.44 7.40 10.45
C ASP A 174 16.20 8.20 11.53
N THR A 175 17.52 8.25 11.38
CA THR A 175 18.43 9.00 12.24
C THR A 175 19.25 10.03 11.45
N LYS A 176 19.05 10.11 10.13
CA LYS A 176 19.75 11.04 9.26
C LYS A 176 19.19 12.46 9.41
N LEU A 177 20.08 13.40 9.64
CA LEU A 177 19.73 14.82 9.60
C LEU A 177 19.62 15.27 8.13
N LEU A 178 18.73 16.24 7.88
CA LEU A 178 18.62 16.87 6.56
C LEU A 178 19.89 17.66 6.20
N GLU A 179 20.60 18.18 7.20
CA GLU A 179 21.81 18.99 7.04
C GLU A 179 23.10 18.20 7.21
N GLU A 180 24.11 18.59 6.43
CA GLU A 180 25.46 18.06 6.51
C GLU A 180 26.15 18.49 7.82
N THR A 181 26.90 17.56 8.43
CA THR A 181 27.66 17.82 9.66
C THR A 181 29.12 18.11 9.35
N ILE A 182 29.61 19.26 9.82
CA ILE A 182 31.05 19.55 9.87
C ILE A 182 31.63 19.20 11.24
N ASN A 183 32.74 18.47 11.22
CA ASN A 183 33.48 18.15 12.43
C ASN A 183 34.38 19.33 12.83
N VAL A 184 34.00 20.04 13.89
CA VAL A 184 34.76 21.16 14.47
C VAL A 184 35.89 20.74 15.42
N GLY A 185 36.10 19.44 15.68
CA GLY A 185 37.26 18.97 16.45
C GLY A 185 37.15 19.14 17.99
N LYS A 186 35.93 19.26 18.54
CA LYS A 186 35.71 19.32 19.99
C LYS A 186 36.31 18.11 20.72
N ARG A 187 37.06 18.37 21.81
CA ARG A 187 37.81 17.36 22.59
C ARG A 187 36.91 16.23 23.10
N HIS A 188 37.49 15.04 23.09
CA HIS A 188 36.89 13.81 23.62
C HIS A 188 36.80 13.86 25.14
N LEU A 189 35.73 13.28 25.68
CA LEU A 189 35.45 13.36 27.11
C LEU A 189 35.53 11.96 27.69
N GLU A 190 36.41 11.82 28.67
CA GLU A 190 36.42 10.64 29.52
C GLU A 190 35.31 10.79 30.56
N PHE A 191 34.38 9.86 30.53
CA PHE A 191 33.32 9.71 31.53
C PHE A 191 33.21 8.24 31.90
N SER A 192 32.77 8.00 33.15
CA SER A 192 32.66 6.66 33.72
C SER A 192 31.55 5.87 33.04
N ASN A 193 30.30 6.27 33.27
CA ASN A 193 29.13 5.46 32.93
C ASN A 193 28.11 6.22 32.08
N ILE A 194 27.59 7.34 32.58
CA ILE A 194 26.65 8.21 31.86
C ILE A 194 27.12 9.67 31.85
N LEU A 195 27.03 10.29 30.68
CA LEU A 195 27.31 11.71 30.46
C LEU A 195 26.08 12.39 29.90
N HIS A 196 25.64 13.45 30.58
CA HIS A 196 24.59 14.33 30.10
C HIS A 196 25.23 15.58 29.47
N ILE A 197 25.12 15.70 28.16
CA ILE A 197 25.57 16.87 27.41
C ILE A 197 24.38 17.82 27.26
N GLU A 198 24.39 18.84 28.08
CA GLU A 198 23.36 19.86 28.12
C GLU A 198 23.76 21.00 27.17
N GLY A 199 22.81 21.46 26.36
CA GLY A 199 23.08 22.57 25.45
C GLY A 199 21.83 23.34 25.11
N LYS A 200 21.98 24.66 24.98
CA LYS A 200 20.91 25.55 24.52
C LYS A 200 20.36 25.11 23.13
N PRO A 201 19.11 25.49 22.77
CA PRO A 201 18.54 25.16 21.47
C PRO A 201 19.48 25.56 20.31
N GLY A 202 19.57 24.78 19.23
CA GLY A 202 20.39 25.16 18.07
C GLY A 202 21.92 25.22 18.28
N VAL A 203 22.47 24.82 19.43
CA VAL A 203 23.94 24.82 19.67
C VAL A 203 24.68 23.68 18.96
N GLY A 204 24.02 22.97 18.05
CA GLY A 204 24.61 21.88 17.27
C GLY A 204 24.69 20.54 17.99
N LYS A 205 23.86 20.26 19.00
CA LYS A 205 23.79 18.95 19.70
C LYS A 205 23.65 17.79 18.69
N SER A 206 22.66 17.89 17.81
CA SER A 206 22.35 16.87 16.81
C SER A 206 23.47 16.64 15.79
N HIS A 207 24.23 17.69 15.43
CA HIS A 207 25.43 17.55 14.60
C HIS A 207 26.60 16.99 15.40
N TYR A 208 26.73 17.35 16.68
CA TYR A 208 27.74 16.80 17.56
C TYR A 208 27.55 15.30 17.78
N VAL A 209 26.31 14.80 17.77
CA VAL A 209 26.03 13.36 17.73
C VAL A 209 26.69 12.69 16.52
N ASN A 210 26.57 13.25 15.31
CA ASN A 210 27.22 12.70 14.12
C ASN A 210 28.76 12.71 14.28
N THR A 211 29.32 13.76 14.87
CA THR A 211 30.75 13.82 15.19
C THR A 211 31.15 12.76 16.24
N LEU A 212 30.40 12.63 17.33
CA LEU A 212 30.60 11.60 18.35
C LEU A 212 30.51 10.21 17.74
N SER A 213 29.59 9.98 16.80
CA SER A 213 29.49 8.70 16.10
C SER A 213 30.66 8.41 15.17
N SER A 214 31.27 9.43 14.58
CA SER A 214 32.52 9.26 13.81
C SER A 214 33.72 8.91 14.69
N ILE A 215 33.76 9.46 15.91
CA ILE A 215 34.81 9.23 16.91
C ILE A 215 34.64 7.84 17.54
N TYR A 216 33.47 7.62 18.11
CA TYR A 216 33.03 6.34 18.64
C TYR A 216 32.41 5.55 17.50
N LYS A 217 33.27 5.03 16.60
CA LYS A 217 32.88 4.25 15.41
C LYS A 217 31.88 3.13 15.70
N ASN A 218 31.85 2.65 16.93
CA ASN A 218 30.90 1.67 17.42
C ASN A 218 29.89 2.30 18.38
N SER A 219 29.13 3.28 17.89
CA SER A 219 28.06 3.94 18.64
C SER A 219 26.69 3.58 18.10
N PHE A 220 25.71 3.54 19.00
CA PHE A 220 24.31 3.39 18.69
C PHE A 220 23.62 4.72 18.90
N VAL A 221 22.93 5.25 17.89
CA VAL A 221 22.29 6.58 17.94
C VAL A 221 20.77 6.45 17.89
N TYR A 222 20.10 7.11 18.83
CA TYR A 222 18.66 7.33 18.81
C TYR A 222 18.32 8.82 18.81
N ARG A 223 17.40 9.26 17.96
CA ARG A 223 16.95 10.66 17.85
C ARG A 223 15.43 10.76 18.03
N PHE A 224 15.01 11.58 18.99
CA PHE A 224 13.59 11.86 19.23
C PHE A 224 12.99 12.85 18.24
N TRP A 225 13.83 13.59 17.51
CA TRP A 225 13.39 14.60 16.56
C TRP A 225 14.43 14.77 15.44
N LEU A 226 13.96 14.92 14.20
CA LEU A 226 14.79 15.20 13.02
C LEU A 226 14.53 16.58 12.42
N SER A 227 13.25 16.93 12.24
CA SER A 227 12.82 18.20 11.64
C SER A 227 11.36 18.51 12.00
N ASN A 228 10.89 19.72 11.69
CA ASN A 228 9.49 20.12 11.88
C ASN A 228 8.50 19.35 10.98
N GLN A 229 8.98 18.68 9.93
CA GLN A 229 8.16 17.90 9.00
C GLN A 229 8.29 16.39 9.23
N ASP A 230 8.87 15.95 10.36
CA ASP A 230 9.02 14.53 10.70
C ASP A 230 7.65 13.86 10.95
N LYS A 231 7.22 13.02 10.01
CA LYS A 231 5.94 12.28 10.07
C LYS A 231 5.86 11.34 11.28
N ASP A 232 7.01 10.82 11.75
CA ASP A 232 7.09 9.88 12.87
C ASP A 232 7.31 10.59 14.22
N TYR A 233 7.28 11.92 14.26
CA TYR A 233 7.64 12.70 15.46
C TYR A 233 6.91 12.22 16.72
N LYS A 234 5.57 12.13 16.67
CA LYS A 234 4.77 11.66 17.81
C LYS A 234 5.08 10.20 18.17
N ALA A 235 5.31 9.34 17.17
CA ALA A 235 5.58 7.91 17.39
C ALA A 235 6.93 7.66 18.07
N ARG A 236 7.94 8.49 17.81
CA ARG A 236 9.28 8.44 18.43
C ARG A 236 9.26 8.73 19.93
N LEU A 237 8.26 9.48 20.41
CA LEU A 237 8.17 9.88 21.82
C LEU A 237 7.56 8.81 22.73
N ILE A 238 7.07 7.70 22.16
CA ILE A 238 6.41 6.61 22.90
C ILE A 238 7.44 5.55 23.28
N TYR A 239 7.48 5.16 24.56
CA TYR A 239 8.52 4.26 25.10
C TYR A 239 8.53 2.85 24.47
N SER A 240 7.35 2.28 24.21
CA SER A 240 7.25 0.95 23.56
C SER A 240 7.83 0.95 22.15
N ASN A 241 7.62 2.03 21.39
CA ASN A 241 8.19 2.22 20.05
C ASN A 241 9.71 2.40 20.11
N PHE A 242 10.22 3.12 21.12
CA PHE A 242 11.65 3.29 21.36
C PHE A 242 12.36 1.94 21.56
N ILE A 243 11.84 1.08 22.45
CA ILE A 243 12.42 -0.24 22.69
C ILE A 243 12.35 -1.13 21.44
N SER A 244 11.22 -1.10 20.73
CA SER A 244 11.04 -1.86 19.49
C SER A 244 12.04 -1.45 18.40
N ASP A 245 12.22 -0.15 18.19
CA ASP A 245 13.16 0.39 17.20
C ASP A 245 14.62 0.06 17.54
N ILE A 246 15.00 0.15 18.82
CA ILE A 246 16.35 -0.23 19.27
C ILE A 246 16.64 -1.69 19.01
N SER A 247 15.71 -2.58 19.38
CA SER A 247 15.86 -4.02 19.12
C SER A 247 16.08 -4.28 17.63
N LYS A 248 15.23 -3.70 16.76
CA LYS A 248 15.34 -3.85 15.31
C LYS A 248 16.69 -3.38 14.76
N LYS A 249 17.17 -2.21 15.20
CA LYS A 249 18.46 -1.66 14.75
C LYS A 249 19.67 -2.47 15.24
N LEU A 250 19.64 -2.97 16.48
CA LEU A 250 20.77 -3.69 17.08
C LEU A 250 20.95 -5.10 16.51
N PHE A 251 19.84 -5.80 16.31
CA PHE A 251 19.84 -7.20 15.91
C PHE A 251 19.55 -7.38 14.41
N ASN A 252 19.10 -6.32 13.73
CA ASN A 252 18.70 -6.34 12.33
C ASN A 252 17.67 -7.43 12.03
N ASP A 253 16.67 -7.56 12.91
CA ASP A 253 15.63 -8.57 12.88
C ASP A 253 14.36 -8.07 13.61
N TYR A 254 13.29 -8.85 13.65
CA TYR A 254 12.03 -8.49 14.31
C TYR A 254 11.80 -9.24 15.64
N VAL A 255 12.79 -9.97 16.14
CA VAL A 255 12.62 -10.74 17.37
C VAL A 255 12.38 -9.79 18.55
N TYR A 256 11.26 -10.02 19.26
CA TYR A 256 10.98 -9.29 20.49
C TYR A 256 12.02 -9.64 21.55
N ARG A 257 12.57 -8.60 22.18
CA ARG A 257 13.59 -8.72 23.22
C ARG A 257 13.26 -7.78 24.33
N ASN A 258 13.50 -8.22 25.56
CA ASN A 258 13.34 -7.37 26.73
C ASN A 258 14.53 -6.43 26.92
N GLU A 259 14.41 -5.49 27.87
CA GLU A 259 15.47 -4.52 28.18
C GLU A 259 16.81 -5.17 28.52
N ILE A 260 16.81 -6.30 29.25
CA ILE A 260 18.03 -6.99 29.70
C ILE A 260 18.80 -7.55 28.50
N GLU A 261 18.10 -8.15 27.54
CA GLU A 261 18.69 -8.68 26.31
C GLU A 261 19.29 -7.56 25.45
N ILE A 262 18.58 -6.43 25.33
CA ILE A 262 19.04 -5.24 24.61
C ILE A 262 20.31 -4.68 25.26
N ILE A 263 20.30 -4.48 26.58
CA ILE A 263 21.46 -4.00 27.35
C ILE A 263 22.64 -4.96 27.19
N SER A 264 22.39 -6.26 27.32
CA SER A 264 23.42 -7.31 27.17
C SER A 264 24.06 -7.29 25.78
N LYS A 265 23.26 -7.04 24.73
CA LYS A 265 23.76 -6.94 23.36
C LYS A 265 24.61 -5.69 23.15
N ILE A 266 24.14 -4.53 23.60
CA ILE A 266 24.90 -3.27 23.56
C ILE A 266 26.26 -3.45 24.27
N LYS A 267 26.24 -4.09 25.45
CA LYS A 267 27.45 -4.42 26.21
C LYS A 267 28.37 -5.37 25.46
N SER A 268 27.85 -6.48 24.92
CA SER A 268 28.65 -7.46 24.17
C SER A 268 29.29 -6.86 22.93
N ASN A 269 28.57 -5.96 22.26
CA ASN A 269 29.06 -5.23 21.11
C ASN A 269 30.05 -4.15 21.52
N LYS A 270 30.17 -3.82 22.82
CA LYS A 270 30.93 -2.68 23.36
C LYS A 270 30.50 -1.36 22.71
N GLN A 271 29.20 -1.21 22.48
CA GLN A 271 28.62 -0.03 21.84
C GLN A 271 28.44 1.11 22.84
N LEU A 272 28.78 2.32 22.39
CA LEU A 272 28.42 3.54 23.10
C LEU A 272 26.98 3.91 22.73
N PHE A 273 26.09 4.07 23.71
CA PHE A 273 24.72 4.48 23.43
C PHE A 273 24.59 6.01 23.47
N ILE A 274 24.12 6.62 22.39
CA ILE A 274 23.95 8.07 22.25
C ILE A 274 22.46 8.36 22.00
N LEU A 275 21.89 9.20 22.84
CA LEU A 275 20.49 9.60 22.76
C LEU A 275 20.39 11.12 22.57
N ASP A 276 19.67 11.56 21.54
CA ASP A 276 19.53 12.96 21.15
C ASP A 276 18.09 13.45 21.33
N GLY A 277 17.92 14.51 22.11
CA GLY A 277 16.68 15.25 22.25
C GLY A 277 15.71 14.72 23.32
N LEU A 278 16.20 14.20 24.45
CA LEU A 278 15.34 13.69 25.54
C LEU A 278 14.31 14.73 26.02
N ASP A 279 14.64 16.02 25.91
CA ASP A 279 13.75 17.14 26.24
C ASP A 279 12.47 17.18 25.40
N HIS A 280 12.44 16.56 24.21
CA HIS A 280 11.21 16.46 23.43
C HIS A 280 10.20 15.52 24.08
N VAL A 281 10.64 14.45 24.76
CA VAL A 281 9.74 13.59 25.54
C VAL A 281 9.18 14.37 26.72
N GLU A 282 10.03 15.10 27.46
CA GLU A 282 9.59 15.92 28.60
C GLU A 282 8.56 16.99 28.20
N ASN A 283 8.74 17.64 27.04
CA ASN A 283 7.87 18.73 26.62
C ASN A 283 6.56 18.26 25.95
N TYR A 284 6.55 17.09 25.31
CA TYR A 284 5.45 16.67 24.43
C TYR A 284 4.85 15.29 24.75
N ASN A 285 5.52 14.44 25.54
CA ASN A 285 4.98 13.15 26.04
C ASN A 285 5.51 12.84 27.46
N ASN A 286 5.21 13.72 28.41
CA ASN A 286 5.78 13.65 29.76
C ASN A 286 5.37 12.37 30.53
N THR A 287 4.29 11.69 30.15
CA THR A 287 3.83 10.45 30.80
C THR A 287 4.86 9.33 30.70
N ASP A 288 5.55 9.23 29.57
CA ASP A 288 6.50 8.13 29.31
C ASP A 288 7.93 8.47 29.77
N LEU A 289 8.24 9.74 30.06
CA LEU A 289 9.60 10.22 30.38
C LEU A 289 10.29 9.37 31.45
N LYS A 290 9.54 8.95 32.47
CA LYS A 290 10.06 8.13 33.57
C LYS A 290 10.62 6.80 33.08
N HIS A 291 9.94 6.14 32.15
CA HIS A 291 10.38 4.85 31.59
C HIS A 291 11.69 5.00 30.81
N PHE A 292 11.84 6.09 30.04
CA PHE A 292 13.12 6.39 29.36
C PHE A 292 14.27 6.58 30.35
N VAL A 293 14.07 7.38 31.40
CA VAL A 293 15.10 7.63 32.42
C VAL A 293 15.49 6.35 33.16
N GLU A 294 14.52 5.51 33.52
CA GLU A 294 14.77 4.22 34.18
C GLU A 294 15.59 3.27 33.29
N PHE A 295 15.27 3.17 32.00
CA PHE A 295 16.05 2.40 31.04
C PHE A 295 17.50 2.89 30.92
N LEU A 296 17.70 4.21 30.78
CA LEU A 296 19.03 4.81 30.65
C LEU A 296 19.88 4.56 31.90
N ASN A 297 19.29 4.62 33.09
CA ASN A 297 19.97 4.30 34.33
C ASN A 297 20.41 2.83 34.38
N LYS A 298 19.53 1.89 34.00
CA LYS A 298 19.88 0.46 33.91
C LYS A 298 21.01 0.24 32.91
N LEU A 299 20.92 0.83 31.73
CA LEU A 299 21.94 0.72 30.68
C LEU A 299 23.30 1.27 31.12
N ALA A 300 23.31 2.39 31.84
CA ALA A 300 24.52 3.03 32.35
C ALA A 300 25.28 2.20 33.40
N LEU A 301 24.66 1.19 34.02
CA LEU A 301 25.37 0.29 34.94
C LEU A 301 26.37 -0.61 34.21
N GLU A 302 26.10 -0.91 32.94
CA GLU A 302 26.87 -1.90 32.17
C GLU A 302 27.53 -1.33 30.91
N CYS A 303 27.03 -0.21 30.39
CA CYS A 303 27.45 0.41 29.14
C CYS A 303 27.74 1.90 29.33
N LYS A 304 28.51 2.48 28.40
CA LYS A 304 28.66 3.93 28.33
C LYS A 304 27.44 4.55 27.63
N VAL A 305 26.90 5.61 28.21
CA VAL A 305 25.73 6.32 27.69
C VAL A 305 26.02 7.81 27.59
N ILE A 306 25.68 8.43 26.46
CA ILE A 306 25.65 9.88 26.28
C ILE A 306 24.21 10.30 26.02
N VAL A 307 23.70 11.21 26.83
CA VAL A 307 22.38 11.83 26.64
C VAL A 307 22.60 13.28 26.25
N LEU A 308 22.03 13.72 25.14
CA LEU A 308 22.01 15.12 24.72
C LEU A 308 20.60 15.67 24.86
N SER A 309 20.47 16.81 25.54
CA SER A 309 19.17 17.48 25.67
C SER A 309 19.33 18.97 25.96
N ARG A 310 18.22 19.69 25.90
CA ARG A 310 18.08 20.96 26.64
C ARG A 310 18.13 20.71 28.16
N PRO A 311 18.32 21.74 29.00
CA PRO A 311 18.18 21.59 30.45
C PRO A 311 16.83 20.94 30.78
N LEU A 312 16.88 19.77 31.43
CA LEU A 312 15.70 19.00 31.81
C LEU A 312 15.10 19.57 33.10
N LYS A 313 13.78 19.62 33.19
CA LYS A 313 13.06 19.93 34.44
C LYS A 313 13.10 18.74 35.39
N PHE A 314 13.07 17.53 34.84
CA PHE A 314 13.17 16.28 35.56
C PHE A 314 14.56 16.13 36.18
N ASN A 315 14.61 15.89 37.49
CA ASN A 315 15.87 15.82 38.22
C ASN A 315 16.61 14.51 37.94
N VAL A 316 17.81 14.61 37.37
CA VAL A 316 18.69 13.47 37.05
C VAL A 316 20.04 13.64 37.74
N SER A 317 20.62 12.54 38.23
CA SER A 317 21.90 12.51 38.94
C SER A 317 23.13 12.38 38.01
N TRP A 318 22.93 12.47 36.69
CA TRP A 318 23.96 12.23 35.70
C TRP A 318 25.03 13.32 35.69
N LYS A 319 26.29 12.95 35.39
CA LYS A 319 27.39 13.91 35.24
C LYS A 319 27.05 14.84 34.07
N LYS A 320 26.95 16.15 34.35
CA LYS A 320 26.60 17.15 33.34
C LYS A 320 27.82 17.78 32.71
N GLN A 321 27.71 18.07 31.43
CA GLN A 321 28.63 18.90 30.69
C GLN A 321 27.88 19.85 29.78
N ILE A 322 28.32 21.10 29.76
CA ILE A 322 27.73 22.12 28.90
C ILE A 322 28.41 22.11 27.53
N LEU A 323 27.61 21.96 26.47
CA LEU A 323 28.06 22.14 25.10
C LEU A 323 28.13 23.64 24.80
N THR A 324 29.35 24.16 24.72
CA THR A 324 29.63 25.59 24.44
C THR A 324 29.47 25.93 22.95
N ASN A 325 29.46 27.23 22.64
CA ASN A 325 29.58 27.73 21.27
C ASN A 325 30.91 27.30 20.63
N TRP A 326 31.03 27.49 19.31
CA TRP A 326 32.30 27.35 18.59
C TRP A 326 33.26 28.49 18.91
N ASN A 327 34.56 28.21 18.88
CA ASN A 327 35.57 29.28 18.86
C ASN A 327 35.75 29.86 17.44
N GLU A 328 36.63 30.85 17.28
CA GLU A 328 36.82 31.55 16.00
C GLU A 328 37.33 30.62 14.89
N GLU A 329 38.27 29.72 15.20
CA GLU A 329 38.83 28.79 14.23
C GLU A 329 37.80 27.74 13.79
N GLU A 330 37.05 27.20 14.76
CA GLU A 330 35.94 26.26 14.52
C GLU A 330 34.85 26.90 13.66
N THR A 331 34.50 28.16 13.95
CA THR A 331 33.52 28.94 13.18
C THR A 331 34.00 29.15 11.75
N ARG A 332 35.26 29.56 11.55
CA ARG A 332 35.87 29.73 10.23
C ARG A 332 35.86 28.42 9.43
N LYS A 333 36.15 27.29 10.08
CA LYS A 333 36.11 25.97 9.44
C LYS A 333 34.72 25.65 8.90
N VAL A 334 33.68 25.82 9.72
CA VAL A 334 32.29 25.58 9.31
C VAL A 334 31.86 26.51 8.18
N LEU A 335 32.19 27.80 8.28
CA LEU A 335 31.90 28.81 7.25
C LEU A 335 32.55 28.47 5.91
N ASN A 336 33.78 27.95 5.92
CA ASN A 336 34.45 27.49 4.72
C ASN A 336 33.78 26.23 4.14
N GLU A 337 33.63 25.18 4.93
CA GLU A 337 33.21 23.87 4.43
C GLU A 337 31.74 23.80 4.02
N LEU A 338 30.81 24.40 4.78
CA LEU A 338 29.37 24.36 4.44
C LEU A 338 28.90 25.54 3.58
N TYR A 339 29.45 26.72 3.84
CA TYR A 339 28.93 27.96 3.25
C TYR A 339 29.87 28.53 2.19
N HIS A 340 31.05 27.92 1.97
CA HIS A 340 32.07 28.36 1.01
C HIS A 340 32.53 29.81 1.25
N ILE A 341 32.67 30.19 2.52
CA ILE A 341 33.14 31.52 2.95
C ILE A 341 34.57 31.39 3.49
N GLU A 342 35.55 31.75 2.66
CA GLU A 342 36.97 31.57 2.98
C GLU A 342 37.65 32.84 3.52
N LYS A 343 37.13 34.03 3.18
CA LYS A 343 37.81 35.30 3.46
C LYS A 343 37.88 35.55 4.97
N TYR A 344 39.11 35.57 5.50
CA TYR A 344 39.39 35.71 6.94
C TYR A 344 38.63 36.85 7.61
N THR A 345 38.66 38.06 7.03
CA THR A 345 37.96 39.23 7.60
C THR A 345 36.45 39.02 7.73
N ILE A 346 35.85 38.27 6.81
CA ILE A 346 34.40 37.98 6.82
C ILE A 346 34.11 36.94 7.90
N CYS A 347 34.89 35.87 7.98
CA CYS A 347 34.73 34.85 9.02
C CYS A 347 34.89 35.41 10.43
N SER A 348 35.91 36.27 10.66
CA SER A 348 36.10 36.94 11.94
C SER A 348 34.95 37.90 12.27
N ASN A 349 34.42 38.63 11.29
CA ASN A 349 33.23 39.46 11.50
C ASN A 349 32.00 38.64 11.91
N ILE A 350 31.75 37.51 11.24
CA ILE A 350 30.65 36.61 11.57
C ILE A 350 30.83 36.03 12.99
N TYR A 351 32.05 35.63 13.34
CA TYR A 351 32.35 35.15 14.70
C TYR A 351 32.11 36.24 15.76
N ASN A 352 32.58 37.46 15.52
CA ASN A 352 32.40 38.58 16.46
C ASN A 352 30.93 38.89 16.73
N ILE A 353 30.07 38.77 15.71
CA ILE A 353 28.62 38.97 15.83
C ILE A 353 27.96 37.81 16.59
N THR A 354 28.30 36.57 16.25
CA THR A 354 27.56 35.37 16.69
C THR A 354 28.12 34.72 17.96
N ASP A 355 29.32 35.12 18.38
CA ASP A 355 30.12 34.46 19.42
C ASP A 355 30.27 32.95 19.17
N GLY A 356 30.30 32.57 17.89
CA GLY A 356 30.37 31.19 17.42
C GLY A 356 29.16 30.31 17.76
N TYR A 357 27.98 30.89 18.08
CA TYR A 357 26.77 30.10 18.34
C TYR A 357 26.27 29.42 17.04
N PRO A 358 26.28 28.08 16.92
CA PRO A 358 26.06 27.39 15.65
C PRO A 358 24.84 27.79 14.82
N ILE A 359 23.65 27.89 15.42
CA ILE A 359 22.44 28.33 14.70
C ILE A 359 22.54 29.79 14.22
N LEU A 360 23.19 30.67 14.98
CA LEU A 360 23.44 32.05 14.56
C LEU A 360 24.51 32.10 13.47
N VAL A 361 25.59 31.33 13.60
CA VAL A 361 26.63 31.20 12.56
C VAL A 361 26.00 30.75 11.25
N ARG A 362 25.05 29.81 11.29
CA ARG A 362 24.25 29.44 10.12
C ARG A 362 23.45 30.61 9.58
N PHE A 363 22.63 31.27 10.41
CA PHE A 363 21.79 32.38 9.95
C PHE A 363 22.62 33.46 9.26
N ILE A 364 23.74 33.84 9.85
CA ILE A 364 24.65 34.84 9.27
C ILE A 364 25.40 34.30 8.06
N GLY A 365 25.79 33.01 8.05
CA GLY A 365 26.43 32.35 6.92
C GLY A 365 25.53 32.26 5.69
N GLU A 366 24.27 31.83 5.86
CA GLU A 366 23.26 31.82 4.80
C GLU A 366 22.88 33.23 4.34
N HIS A 367 22.81 34.20 5.26
CA HIS A 367 22.65 35.61 4.90
C HIS A 367 23.79 36.07 3.99
N PHE A 368 25.04 35.80 4.37
CA PHE A 368 26.19 36.15 3.54
C PHE A 368 26.17 35.43 2.19
N LYS A 369 25.80 34.15 2.15
CA LYS A 369 25.68 33.38 0.90
C LYS A 369 24.67 34.02 -0.05
N THR A 370 23.56 34.52 0.49
CA THR A 370 22.46 35.14 -0.23
C THR A 370 22.79 36.57 -0.68
N PHE A 371 23.26 37.43 0.23
CA PHE A 371 23.39 38.87 -0.01
C PHE A 371 24.83 39.36 -0.22
N LYS A 372 25.82 38.47 -0.07
CA LYS A 372 27.27 38.75 -0.19
C LYS A 372 27.81 39.81 0.78
N ASN A 373 27.05 40.14 1.83
CA ASN A 373 27.47 41.01 2.92
C ASN A 373 27.12 40.38 4.28
N VAL A 374 27.81 40.81 5.33
CA VAL A 374 27.50 40.44 6.71
C VAL A 374 26.46 41.46 7.21
N PRO A 375 25.36 41.04 7.86
CA PRO A 375 24.33 41.95 8.30
C PRO A 375 24.87 42.90 9.38
N ASN A 376 24.41 44.16 9.33
CA ASN A 376 24.81 45.19 10.28
C ASN A 376 24.00 45.06 11.58
N ILE A 377 24.37 44.10 12.42
CA ILE A 377 23.73 43.80 13.71
C ILE A 377 24.79 43.81 14.82
N GLU A 378 24.35 44.09 16.05
CA GLU A 378 25.24 44.10 17.20
C GLU A 378 25.64 42.67 17.59
N LYS A 379 26.62 42.56 18.50
CA LYS A 379 27.02 41.26 19.04
C LYS A 379 25.82 40.59 19.74
N LEU A 380 25.49 39.39 19.30
CA LEU A 380 24.32 38.63 19.73
C LEU A 380 24.61 37.84 21.01
N LYS A 381 23.75 37.96 22.02
CA LYS A 381 23.78 37.19 23.27
C LYS A 381 23.13 35.82 23.14
N GLY A 382 22.21 35.65 22.20
CA GLY A 382 21.44 34.42 22.01
C GLY A 382 20.51 34.45 20.79
N ILE A 383 19.73 33.39 20.59
CA ILE A 383 18.75 33.33 19.48
C ILE A 383 17.65 34.37 19.67
N GLU A 384 17.19 34.54 20.91
CA GLU A 384 16.15 35.51 21.25
C GLU A 384 16.61 36.93 20.94
N ASP A 385 17.84 37.30 21.33
CA ASP A 385 18.45 38.60 21.00
C ASP A 385 18.60 38.81 19.48
N TYR A 386 18.96 37.76 18.75
CA TYR A 386 18.96 37.81 17.28
C TYR A 386 17.56 38.10 16.73
N TYR A 387 16.54 37.39 17.21
CA TYR A 387 15.16 37.65 16.82
C TYR A 387 14.71 39.06 17.23
N ASP A 388 15.07 39.54 18.42
CA ASP A 388 14.75 40.90 18.87
C ASP A 388 15.36 41.97 17.95
N GLN A 389 16.59 41.77 17.48
CA GLN A 389 17.28 42.70 16.58
C GLN A 389 16.75 42.69 15.14
N ILE A 390 16.26 41.55 14.63
CA ILE A 390 15.71 41.48 13.27
C ILE A 390 14.18 41.70 13.24
N LEU A 391 13.49 41.53 14.36
CA LEU A 391 12.04 41.73 14.51
C LEU A 391 11.74 43.01 15.30
N ILE A 392 12.33 44.14 14.91
CA ILE A 392 12.05 45.43 15.57
C ILE A 392 10.61 45.88 15.29
N ASN A 393 10.09 45.55 14.10
CA ASN A 393 8.77 45.96 13.67
C ASN A 393 7.65 45.10 14.30
N VAL A 394 6.75 45.75 15.05
CA VAL A 394 5.58 45.12 15.67
C VAL A 394 4.66 44.48 14.62
N ASN A 395 4.52 45.07 13.44
CA ASN A 395 3.72 44.51 12.34
C ASN A 395 4.32 43.19 11.84
N THR A 396 5.64 43.08 11.72
CA THR A 396 6.31 41.83 11.31
C THR A 396 6.15 40.74 12.37
N LYS A 397 6.38 41.06 13.65
CA LYS A 397 6.12 40.12 14.76
C LYS A 397 4.69 39.64 14.73
N THR A 398 3.77 40.60 14.54
CA THR A 398 2.35 40.34 14.40
C THR A 398 2.13 39.39 13.24
N ALA A 399 2.59 39.66 12.01
CA ALA A 399 2.39 38.82 10.83
C ALA A 399 2.92 37.38 11.01
N LEU A 400 4.10 37.21 11.63
CA LEU A 400 4.71 35.89 11.85
C LEU A 400 3.90 34.95 12.75
N THR A 401 3.02 35.46 13.61
CA THR A 401 2.13 34.59 14.40
C THR A 401 1.14 33.79 13.54
N LEU A 402 1.05 34.04 12.23
CA LEU A 402 0.33 33.19 11.27
C LEU A 402 0.84 31.74 11.31
N PHE A 403 2.15 31.54 11.40
CA PHE A 403 2.75 30.19 11.46
C PHE A 403 2.44 29.43 12.76
N LEU A 404 1.85 30.10 13.76
CA LEU A 404 1.34 29.46 14.98
C LEU A 404 -0.08 28.89 14.82
N THR A 405 -0.78 29.25 13.74
CA THR A 405 -2.19 28.88 13.51
C THR A 405 -2.36 27.51 12.85
N SER A 406 -1.34 27.00 12.15
CA SER A 406 -1.33 25.68 11.54
C SER A 406 0.05 25.03 11.66
N GLN A 407 0.08 23.70 11.76
CA GLN A 407 1.32 22.92 11.74
C GLN A 407 1.73 22.50 10.31
N SER A 408 0.96 22.88 9.29
CA SER A 408 1.27 22.60 7.89
C SER A 408 2.06 23.73 7.22
N PHE A 409 2.49 23.50 5.99
CA PHE A 409 3.01 24.57 5.13
C PHE A 409 1.86 25.51 4.73
N PHE A 410 2.22 26.76 4.40
CA PHE A 410 1.35 27.72 3.73
C PHE A 410 1.79 27.89 2.28
N MET A 411 0.84 28.03 1.36
CA MET A 411 1.15 28.51 0.02
C MET A 411 1.42 30.02 0.06
N VAL A 412 2.24 30.54 -0.85
CA VAL A 412 2.51 31.98 -0.94
C VAL A 412 1.21 32.78 -1.11
N SER A 413 0.26 32.29 -1.92
CA SER A 413 -1.04 32.94 -2.10
C SER A 413 -1.90 32.95 -0.84
N GLU A 414 -1.72 31.97 0.06
CA GLU A 414 -2.44 31.88 1.33
C GLU A 414 -1.94 32.88 2.35
N LEU A 415 -0.65 33.25 2.30
CA LEU A 415 -0.11 34.31 3.15
C LEU A 415 -0.85 35.64 2.88
N ASN A 416 -1.13 35.94 1.61
CA ASN A 416 -1.91 37.12 1.21
C ASN A 416 -3.39 37.02 1.62
N LEU A 417 -3.93 35.80 1.63
CA LEU A 417 -5.32 35.56 2.05
C LEU A 417 -5.51 35.74 3.56
N PHE A 418 -4.54 35.33 4.37
CA PHE A 418 -4.66 35.32 5.83
C PHE A 418 -4.17 36.59 6.52
N LEU A 419 -3.50 37.48 5.79
CA LEU A 419 -2.96 38.74 6.30
C LEU A 419 -3.57 39.91 5.54
N SER A 420 -3.70 41.07 6.19
CA SER A 420 -4.01 42.31 5.48
C SER A 420 -2.83 42.71 4.58
N ASP A 421 -3.08 43.47 3.51
CA ASP A 421 -2.05 43.90 2.55
C ASP A 421 -0.77 44.42 3.24
N GLU A 422 -0.91 45.32 4.24
CA GLU A 422 0.24 45.85 5.01
C GLU A 422 1.02 44.76 5.76
N LEU A 423 0.34 43.78 6.36
CA LEU A 423 0.98 42.69 7.10
C LEU A 423 1.59 41.64 6.18
N PHE A 424 0.97 41.40 5.02
CA PHE A 424 1.50 40.55 3.98
C PHE A 424 2.79 41.12 3.39
N ASP A 425 2.80 42.42 3.07
CA ASP A 425 4.00 43.12 2.60
C ASP A 425 5.12 43.07 3.65
N CYS A 426 4.80 43.36 4.91
CA CYS A 426 5.75 43.24 6.02
C CYS A 426 6.31 41.80 6.14
N LEU A 427 5.48 40.77 5.94
CA LEU A 427 5.93 39.39 5.99
C LEU A 427 6.81 39.03 4.78
N ASN A 428 6.45 39.47 3.58
CA ASN A 428 7.24 39.20 2.37
C ASN A 428 8.59 39.91 2.40
N GLU A 429 8.63 41.17 2.85
CA GLU A 429 9.88 41.88 3.08
C GLU A 429 10.77 41.13 4.07
N PHE A 430 10.17 40.60 5.15
CA PHE A 430 10.90 39.81 6.13
C PHE A 430 11.39 38.47 5.57
N ILE A 431 10.57 37.73 4.83
CA ILE A 431 10.96 36.48 4.17
C ILE A 431 12.08 36.76 3.16
N ALA A 432 11.99 37.86 2.40
CA ALA A 432 13.00 38.25 1.42
C ALA A 432 14.31 38.67 2.08
N ALA A 433 14.28 39.34 3.23
CA ALA A 433 15.46 39.77 3.98
C ALA A 433 16.11 38.62 4.77
N TYR A 434 15.32 37.64 5.22
CA TYR A 434 15.76 36.53 6.07
C TYR A 434 15.28 35.15 5.55
N PRO A 435 15.56 34.78 4.28
CA PRO A 435 14.97 33.60 3.65
C PRO A 435 15.36 32.28 4.31
N TYR A 436 16.52 32.23 4.97
CA TYR A 436 17.05 31.07 5.69
C TYR A 436 16.32 30.73 7.00
N LEU A 437 15.39 31.57 7.45
CA LEU A 437 14.49 31.26 8.57
C LEU A 437 13.27 30.43 8.12
N PHE A 438 13.11 30.24 6.81
CA PHE A 438 12.00 29.55 6.19
C PHE A 438 12.49 28.36 5.37
N GLU A 439 11.67 27.33 5.31
CA GLU A 439 11.78 26.27 4.33
C GLU A 439 10.83 26.58 3.18
N LYS A 440 11.39 26.79 1.98
CA LYS A 440 10.63 27.05 0.76
C LYS A 440 10.78 25.89 -0.22
N ARG A 441 9.66 25.27 -0.60
CA ARG A 441 9.60 24.25 -1.66
C ARG A 441 8.59 24.71 -2.71
N LEU A 442 9.08 25.16 -3.87
CA LEU A 442 8.27 25.82 -4.88
C LEU A 442 7.45 26.98 -4.27
N ASN A 443 6.12 26.87 -4.26
CA ASN A 443 5.19 27.85 -3.69
C ASN A 443 4.84 27.62 -2.21
N ARG A 444 5.44 26.63 -1.55
CA ARG A 444 5.14 26.27 -0.15
C ARG A 444 6.18 26.85 0.79
N ILE A 445 5.72 27.43 1.89
CA ILE A 445 6.54 28.07 2.92
C ILE A 445 6.15 27.52 4.28
N SER A 446 7.15 27.09 5.05
CA SER A 446 7.03 26.77 6.46
C SER A 446 8.22 27.35 7.24
N LEU A 447 8.13 27.40 8.56
CA LEU A 447 9.28 27.79 9.38
C LEU A 447 10.35 26.70 9.38
N PHE A 448 11.59 27.12 9.19
CA PHE A 448 12.71 26.20 9.12
C PHE A 448 12.96 25.48 10.46
N HIS A 449 12.82 26.18 11.60
CA HIS A 449 13.13 25.64 12.93
C HIS A 449 12.14 26.11 14.00
N ASP A 450 11.80 25.22 14.95
CA ASP A 450 10.83 25.47 16.03
C ASP A 450 11.24 26.60 17.01
N SER A 451 12.52 27.01 17.01
CA SER A 451 12.98 28.11 17.86
C SER A 451 12.24 29.41 17.61
N LEU A 452 11.86 29.71 16.36
CA LEU A 452 11.10 30.91 16.04
C LEU A 452 9.65 30.80 16.52
N ASN A 453 9.03 29.62 16.38
CA ASN A 453 7.70 29.35 16.97
C ASN A 453 7.69 29.56 18.48
N LYS A 454 8.70 29.02 19.17
CA LYS A 454 8.86 29.18 20.62
C LYS A 454 9.01 30.65 20.99
N TYR A 455 9.90 31.36 20.32
CA TYR A 455 10.11 32.79 20.55
C TYR A 455 8.81 33.58 20.38
N LEU A 456 8.08 33.38 19.28
CA LEU A 456 6.82 34.09 19.01
C LEU A 456 5.75 33.83 20.10
N LYS A 457 5.69 32.61 20.65
CA LYS A 457 4.79 32.29 21.79
C LYS A 457 5.19 33.02 23.07
N GLU A 458 6.49 33.17 23.33
CA GLU A 458 7.03 33.83 24.52
C GLU A 458 6.88 35.36 24.49
N GLN A 459 6.68 35.96 23.32
CA GLN A 459 6.42 37.39 23.16
C GLN A 459 5.04 37.86 23.67
N ASN A 460 4.19 36.94 24.17
CA ASN A 460 2.83 37.24 24.64
C ASN A 460 1.95 37.97 23.60
N ILE A 461 2.23 37.78 22.31
CA ILE A 461 1.44 38.38 21.23
C ILE A 461 0.11 37.63 21.17
N ASN A 462 -1.00 38.32 21.40
CA ASN A 462 -2.31 37.71 21.25
C ASN A 462 -2.61 37.45 19.76
N PHE A 463 -2.55 36.17 19.37
CA PHE A 463 -2.90 35.71 18.02
C PHE A 463 -4.24 34.99 17.96
N SER A 464 -5.05 34.98 19.03
CA SER A 464 -6.34 34.29 19.07
C SER A 464 -7.29 34.79 17.99
N LYS A 465 -7.37 36.11 17.80
CA LYS A 465 -8.18 36.74 16.75
C LYS A 465 -7.72 36.32 15.35
N ARG A 466 -6.42 36.16 15.13
CA ARG A 466 -5.92 35.66 13.84
C ARG A 466 -6.25 34.19 13.66
N LYS A 467 -6.04 33.36 14.68
CA LYS A 467 -6.40 31.95 14.63
C LYS A 467 -7.88 31.78 14.29
N GLU A 468 -8.75 32.54 14.94
CA GLU A 468 -10.19 32.60 14.65
C GLU A 468 -10.45 33.05 13.21
N SER A 469 -9.79 34.11 12.73
CA SER A 469 -9.93 34.59 11.34
C SER A 469 -9.45 33.55 10.31
N VAL A 470 -8.34 32.86 10.56
CA VAL A 470 -7.81 31.80 9.69
C VAL A 470 -8.77 30.64 9.67
N ASN A 471 -9.21 30.17 10.84
CA ASN A 471 -10.20 29.09 10.95
C ASN A 471 -11.50 29.43 10.23
N ASN A 472 -12.01 30.66 10.38
CA ASN A 472 -13.19 31.14 9.68
C ASN A 472 -12.99 31.18 8.16
N LEU A 473 -11.83 31.61 7.67
CA LEU A 473 -11.53 31.61 6.23
C LEU A 473 -11.44 30.18 5.68
N VAL A 474 -10.77 29.28 6.40
CA VAL A 474 -10.66 27.86 6.03
C VAL A 474 -12.05 27.21 6.02
N TYR A 475 -12.83 27.39 7.08
CA TYR A 475 -14.19 26.90 7.18
C TYR A 475 -15.07 27.45 6.04
N ASN A 476 -15.05 28.76 5.78
CA ASN A 476 -15.84 29.36 4.69
C ASN A 476 -15.43 28.84 3.30
N SER A 477 -14.13 28.61 3.09
CA SER A 477 -13.61 28.00 1.86
C SER A 477 -14.13 26.56 1.68
N LEU A 478 -14.09 25.76 2.75
CA LEU A 478 -14.65 24.39 2.77
C LEU A 478 -16.18 24.40 2.58
N ALA A 479 -16.90 25.30 3.24
CA ALA A 479 -18.34 25.45 3.11
C ALA A 479 -18.75 25.79 1.66
N ARG A 480 -17.91 26.54 0.93
CA ARG A 480 -18.05 26.83 -0.51
C ARG A 480 -17.51 25.73 -1.43
N LYS A 481 -17.03 24.61 -0.87
CA LYS A 481 -16.48 23.46 -1.59
C LYS A 481 -15.19 23.75 -2.34
N GLU A 482 -14.42 24.74 -1.91
CA GLU A 482 -13.13 25.06 -2.50
C GLU A 482 -12.06 24.04 -2.08
N LYS A 483 -11.22 23.61 -3.04
CA LYS A 483 -10.25 22.51 -2.86
C LYS A 483 -8.98 22.90 -2.08
N ARG A 484 -8.73 24.21 -1.89
CA ARG A 484 -7.48 24.79 -1.37
C ARG A 484 -7.00 24.19 -0.05
N PHE A 485 -7.93 23.96 0.88
CA PHE A 485 -7.62 23.50 2.25
C PHE A 485 -8.02 22.05 2.52
N MET A 486 -8.67 21.37 1.58
CA MET A 486 -9.19 20.00 1.77
C MET A 486 -8.08 19.03 2.23
N SER A 487 -6.92 19.03 1.56
CA SER A 487 -5.80 18.13 1.90
C SER A 487 -5.19 18.37 3.27
N ARG A 488 -5.51 19.50 3.93
CA ARG A 488 -4.92 19.93 5.21
C ARG A 488 -5.98 20.24 6.27
N PHE A 489 -7.22 19.76 6.09
CA PHE A 489 -8.33 20.00 7.00
C PHE A 489 -7.99 19.79 8.49
N SER A 490 -7.34 18.68 8.84
CA SER A 490 -6.98 18.34 10.23
C SER A 490 -5.77 19.12 10.78
N PHE A 491 -5.08 19.88 9.93
CA PHE A 491 -3.95 20.73 10.33
C PHE A 491 -4.40 22.12 10.81
N PHE A 492 -5.68 22.45 10.67
CA PHE A 492 -6.30 23.64 11.21
C PHE A 492 -7.13 23.29 12.45
N ASP A 493 -7.04 24.11 13.48
CA ASP A 493 -7.68 23.84 14.76
C ASP A 493 -9.12 24.40 14.78
N LEU A 494 -9.96 23.84 13.90
CA LEU A 494 -11.37 24.21 13.76
C LEU A 494 -12.19 23.78 14.98
N GLU A 495 -13.19 24.60 15.34
CA GLU A 495 -14.14 24.29 16.40
C GLU A 495 -14.99 23.06 16.06
N VAL A 496 -15.54 22.38 17.08
CA VAL A 496 -16.27 21.13 16.90
C VAL A 496 -17.51 21.33 16.02
N GLU A 497 -18.19 22.45 16.17
CA GLU A 497 -19.35 22.85 15.37
C GLU A 497 -18.98 23.02 13.90
N MET A 498 -17.86 23.70 13.61
CA MET A 498 -17.35 23.85 12.24
C MET A 498 -16.97 22.50 11.63
N LYS A 499 -16.30 21.64 12.39
CA LYS A 499 -15.95 20.28 11.94
C LYS A 499 -17.21 19.47 11.63
N LEU A 500 -18.23 19.53 12.48
CA LEU A 500 -19.48 18.82 12.29
C LEU A 500 -20.18 19.23 10.99
N GLU A 501 -20.26 20.53 10.71
CA GLU A 501 -20.88 21.03 9.48
C GLU A 501 -20.11 20.60 8.22
N VAL A 502 -18.77 20.67 8.26
CA VAL A 502 -17.91 20.17 7.18
C VAL A 502 -18.12 18.66 6.99
N ILE A 503 -18.12 17.87 8.07
CA ILE A 503 -18.34 16.43 8.01
C ILE A 503 -19.73 16.12 7.41
N LYS A 504 -20.79 16.83 7.83
CA LYS A 504 -22.14 16.66 7.27
C LYS A 504 -22.19 16.96 5.78
N GLN A 505 -21.58 18.07 5.36
CA GLN A 505 -21.55 18.50 3.96
C GLN A 505 -20.78 17.51 3.08
N PHE A 506 -19.59 17.07 3.51
CA PHE A 506 -18.72 16.22 2.70
C PHE A 506 -19.01 14.73 2.84
N SER A 507 -19.82 14.32 3.82
CA SER A 507 -20.49 13.01 3.86
C SER A 507 -21.74 12.98 2.98
N SER A 508 -21.69 13.65 1.82
CA SER A 508 -22.71 13.60 0.77
C SER A 508 -22.05 13.22 -0.55
N ILE A 509 -22.50 12.13 -1.16
CA ILE A 509 -21.94 11.66 -2.43
C ILE A 509 -22.29 12.60 -3.59
N LYS A 510 -23.37 13.36 -3.47
CA LYS A 510 -23.74 14.44 -4.41
C LYS A 510 -22.68 15.55 -4.38
N VAL A 511 -22.23 15.96 -3.19
CA VAL A 511 -21.13 16.93 -3.03
C VAL A 511 -19.81 16.35 -3.52
N PHE A 512 -19.51 15.09 -3.22
CA PHE A 512 -18.32 14.42 -3.74
C PHE A 512 -18.28 14.41 -5.27
N LYS A 513 -19.39 14.07 -5.93
CA LYS A 513 -19.51 14.09 -7.40
C LYS A 513 -19.20 15.47 -7.98
N GLU A 514 -19.63 16.54 -7.31
CA GLU A 514 -19.38 17.91 -7.74
C GLU A 514 -17.90 18.27 -7.71
N ILE A 515 -17.18 17.90 -6.64
CA ILE A 515 -15.76 18.25 -6.44
C ILE A 515 -14.78 17.30 -7.14
N ALA A 516 -15.21 16.07 -7.44
CA ALA A 516 -14.35 15.05 -8.05
C ALA A 516 -14.26 15.16 -9.58
N LYS A 517 -15.31 15.69 -10.24
CA LYS A 517 -15.43 15.71 -11.71
C LYS A 517 -14.31 16.46 -12.43
N ASP A 518 -13.71 17.46 -11.78
CA ASP A 518 -12.70 18.38 -12.27
C ASP A 518 -11.46 18.37 -11.35
N CYS A 519 -11.20 17.24 -10.69
CA CYS A 519 -10.10 17.10 -9.76
C CYS A 519 -8.80 16.67 -10.46
N ILE A 520 -7.84 17.60 -10.56
CA ILE A 520 -6.50 17.31 -11.08
C ILE A 520 -5.56 16.70 -10.02
N ASP A 521 -5.78 17.02 -8.75
CA ASP A 521 -4.99 16.56 -7.59
C ASP A 521 -5.83 15.58 -6.76
N PHE A 522 -6.02 14.37 -7.27
CA PHE A 522 -6.82 13.34 -6.60
C PHE A 522 -6.25 12.93 -5.23
N GLU A 523 -4.94 13.06 -5.06
CA GLU A 523 -4.26 12.78 -3.79
C GLU A 523 -4.75 13.74 -2.68
N ALA A 524 -5.13 14.97 -3.02
CA ALA A 524 -5.74 15.91 -2.08
C ALA A 524 -7.13 15.44 -1.61
N LEU A 525 -7.98 14.94 -2.52
CA LEU A 525 -9.28 14.38 -2.15
C LEU A 525 -9.13 13.13 -1.27
N ARG A 526 -8.21 12.23 -1.61
CA ARG A 526 -7.92 11.04 -0.79
C ARG A 526 -7.46 11.42 0.62
N ALA A 527 -6.53 12.38 0.73
CA ALA A 527 -6.08 12.89 2.03
C ALA A 527 -7.24 13.52 2.83
N PHE A 528 -8.09 14.30 2.16
CA PHE A 528 -9.23 14.94 2.79
C PHE A 528 -10.23 13.93 3.37
N TYR A 529 -10.65 12.93 2.59
CA TYR A 529 -11.62 11.94 3.06
C TYR A 529 -11.05 10.98 4.12
N THR A 530 -9.73 10.79 4.12
CA THR A 530 -9.05 10.11 5.24
C THR A 530 -9.17 10.95 6.52
N GLN A 531 -8.93 12.25 6.44
CA GLN A 531 -9.05 13.17 7.58
C GLN A 531 -10.51 13.35 8.04
N ILE A 532 -11.49 13.34 7.13
CA ILE A 532 -12.92 13.35 7.48
C ILE A 532 -13.27 12.11 8.31
N ARG A 533 -12.82 10.92 7.86
CA ARG A 533 -13.04 9.67 8.61
C ARG A 533 -12.39 9.72 9.99
N GLU A 534 -11.18 10.29 10.12
CA GLU A 534 -10.51 10.46 11.40
C GLU A 534 -11.24 11.45 12.33
N ALA A 535 -11.69 12.57 11.77
CA ALA A 535 -12.37 13.63 12.50
C ALA A 535 -13.78 13.24 12.98
N LEU A 536 -14.32 12.11 12.52
CA LEU A 536 -15.53 11.53 13.13
C LEU A 536 -15.35 11.29 14.64
N ASN A 537 -14.13 11.01 15.12
CA ASN A 537 -13.85 10.85 16.56
C ASN A 537 -14.08 12.12 17.38
N ASP A 538 -14.09 13.29 16.72
CA ASP A 538 -14.25 14.59 17.38
C ASP A 538 -15.73 15.02 17.49
N VAL A 539 -16.66 14.28 16.87
CA VAL A 539 -18.08 14.66 16.79
C VAL A 539 -19.01 13.58 17.37
N PRO A 540 -20.13 13.96 18.00
CA PRO A 540 -21.10 12.99 18.51
C PRO A 540 -21.80 12.21 17.39
N HIS A 541 -21.86 10.88 17.49
CA HIS A 541 -22.59 10.04 16.53
C HIS A 541 -24.09 10.37 16.43
N SER A 542 -24.69 10.93 17.48
CA SER A 542 -26.09 11.34 17.50
C SER A 542 -26.42 12.49 16.55
N GLU A 543 -25.40 13.28 16.16
CA GLU A 543 -25.55 14.41 15.26
C GLU A 543 -25.54 14.01 13.78
N LEU A 544 -25.17 12.77 13.45
CA LEU A 544 -25.08 12.26 12.08
C LEU A 544 -26.26 11.33 11.77
N GLU A 545 -26.71 11.36 10.52
CA GLU A 545 -27.77 10.50 10.02
C GLU A 545 -27.20 9.26 9.32
N VAL A 546 -28.03 8.22 9.17
CA VAL A 546 -27.67 6.96 8.49
C VAL A 546 -27.09 7.24 7.09
N ILE A 547 -27.69 8.17 6.34
CA ILE A 547 -27.23 8.56 5.00
C ILE A 547 -25.79 9.12 5.02
N ASN A 548 -25.39 9.83 6.07
CA ASN A 548 -24.03 10.36 6.17
C ASN A 548 -22.99 9.22 6.23
N TYR A 549 -23.27 8.17 6.99
CA TYR A 549 -22.40 6.99 7.05
C TYR A 549 -22.38 6.22 5.72
N TYR A 550 -23.53 6.09 5.07
CA TYR A 550 -23.60 5.41 3.77
C TYR A 550 -22.82 6.16 2.70
N ASP A 551 -23.10 7.44 2.49
CA ASP A 551 -22.42 8.27 1.50
C ASP A 551 -20.92 8.33 1.75
N LEU A 552 -20.51 8.56 3.01
CA LEU A 552 -19.09 8.57 3.35
C LEU A 552 -18.41 7.22 3.05
N SER A 553 -19.08 6.10 3.33
CA SER A 553 -18.52 4.77 3.02
C SER A 553 -18.36 4.53 1.51
N LEU A 554 -19.33 4.97 0.70
CA LEU A 554 -19.27 4.90 -0.76
C LEU A 554 -18.13 5.77 -1.30
N ILE A 555 -17.97 6.99 -0.76
CA ILE A 555 -16.89 7.91 -1.15
C ILE A 555 -15.53 7.33 -0.76
N ILE A 556 -15.38 6.81 0.47
CA ILE A 556 -14.14 6.15 0.93
C ILE A 556 -13.78 5.01 -0.02
N ASN A 557 -14.75 4.18 -0.40
CA ASN A 557 -14.54 3.10 -1.36
C ASN A 557 -14.06 3.59 -2.74
N ILE A 558 -14.42 4.81 -3.17
CA ILE A 558 -13.89 5.41 -4.40
C ILE A 558 -12.46 5.93 -4.20
N VAL A 559 -12.20 6.75 -3.18
CA VAL A 559 -10.92 7.48 -3.04
C VAL A 559 -9.73 6.60 -2.67
N ILE A 560 -9.97 5.39 -2.16
CA ILE A 560 -8.91 4.40 -1.87
C ILE A 560 -8.43 3.64 -3.09
N ARG A 561 -9.05 3.82 -4.26
CA ARG A 561 -8.64 3.16 -5.51
C ARG A 561 -7.27 3.71 -5.95
N ASP A 562 -6.31 2.81 -6.12
CA ASP A 562 -4.98 3.15 -6.61
C ASP A 562 -4.85 2.80 -8.10
N HIS A 563 -5.12 3.77 -8.97
CA HIS A 563 -5.05 3.59 -10.41
C HIS A 563 -3.63 3.69 -10.98
N ILE A 564 -2.85 4.65 -10.49
CA ILE A 564 -1.57 5.05 -11.09
C ILE A 564 -0.57 5.60 -10.07
N SER A 565 -0.84 5.50 -8.76
CA SER A 565 0.09 6.04 -7.75
C SER A 565 1.45 5.40 -8.01
N THR A 566 2.49 6.23 -8.13
CA THR A 566 3.88 5.82 -8.45
C THR A 566 4.18 5.38 -9.91
N GLN A 567 3.24 5.51 -10.86
CA GLN A 567 3.55 5.29 -12.29
C GLN A 567 4.27 6.51 -12.89
N ASN A 568 5.60 6.51 -12.82
CA ASN A 568 6.46 7.61 -13.27
C ASN A 568 6.15 8.11 -14.69
N GLN A 569 5.96 7.19 -15.64
CA GLN A 569 5.68 7.54 -17.05
C GLN A 569 4.39 8.36 -17.16
N PHE A 570 3.32 7.88 -16.52
CA PHE A 570 2.04 8.57 -16.51
C PHE A 570 2.16 9.93 -15.83
N LEU A 571 2.67 9.96 -14.59
CA LEU A 571 2.72 11.18 -13.78
C LEU A 571 3.64 12.25 -14.36
N TYR A 572 4.74 11.84 -15.01
CA TYR A 572 5.63 12.76 -15.73
C TYR A 572 4.92 13.46 -16.89
N THR A 573 4.26 12.69 -17.76
CA THR A 573 3.54 13.22 -18.91
C THR A 573 2.29 14.01 -18.49
N TYR A 574 1.57 13.53 -17.48
CA TYR A 574 0.43 14.23 -16.88
C TYR A 574 0.82 15.58 -16.30
N SER A 575 1.90 15.65 -15.50
CA SER A 575 2.38 16.90 -14.92
C SER A 575 2.79 17.92 -15.99
N LYS A 576 3.46 17.47 -17.05
CA LYS A 576 3.77 18.33 -18.21
C LYS A 576 2.50 18.84 -18.89
N CYS A 577 1.50 17.99 -19.06
CA CYS A 577 0.22 18.36 -19.66
C CYS A 577 -0.54 19.36 -18.78
N LEU A 578 -0.50 19.23 -17.45
CA LEU A 578 -1.05 20.22 -16.53
C LEU A 578 -0.41 21.59 -16.72
N PHE A 579 0.93 21.68 -16.72
CA PHE A 579 1.63 22.94 -16.98
C PHE A 579 1.25 23.56 -18.34
N TYR A 580 1.20 22.72 -19.38
CA TYR A 580 0.83 23.17 -20.73
C TYR A 580 -0.60 23.74 -20.79
N ASN A 581 -1.53 23.16 -20.02
CA ASN A 581 -2.91 23.63 -19.94
C ASN A 581 -3.14 24.79 -18.95
N GLY A 582 -2.06 25.32 -18.33
CA GLY A 582 -2.11 26.52 -17.49
C GLY A 582 -2.24 26.26 -16.00
N TYR A 583 -2.17 24.99 -15.57
CA TYR A 583 -2.10 24.64 -14.15
C TYR A 583 -0.71 24.91 -13.59
N THR A 584 -0.66 25.25 -12.32
CA THR A 584 0.55 25.63 -11.59
C THR A 584 0.67 24.85 -10.30
N THR A 585 1.73 25.11 -9.53
CA THR A 585 1.90 24.53 -8.19
C THR A 585 0.83 25.00 -7.20
N GLU A 586 0.09 26.08 -7.48
CA GLU A 586 -1.05 26.54 -6.65
C GLU A 586 -2.25 25.60 -6.74
N ASP A 587 -2.40 24.89 -7.87
CA ASP A 587 -3.54 24.00 -8.11
C ASP A 587 -3.34 22.60 -7.50
N VAL A 588 -2.12 22.30 -7.02
CA VAL A 588 -1.75 21.04 -6.35
C VAL A 588 -1.57 21.31 -4.86
N THR A 589 -2.55 20.89 -4.06
CA THR A 589 -2.62 21.15 -2.61
C THR A 589 -2.14 19.99 -1.76
N SER A 590 -2.01 18.78 -2.33
CA SER A 590 -1.44 17.61 -1.66
C SER A 590 0.09 17.65 -1.59
N SER A 591 0.70 17.05 -0.58
CA SER A 591 2.18 16.90 -0.47
C SER A 591 2.67 15.53 -0.98
N GLU A 592 1.89 14.89 -1.82
CA GLU A 592 2.10 13.52 -2.27
C GLU A 592 2.86 13.47 -3.60
N TYR A 593 2.70 12.38 -4.37
CA TYR A 593 3.56 12.05 -5.49
C TYR A 593 3.43 13.05 -6.65
N LEU A 594 2.25 13.61 -6.89
CA LEU A 594 2.03 14.62 -7.94
C LEU A 594 2.84 15.90 -7.66
N PHE A 595 2.80 16.39 -6.42
CA PHE A 595 3.63 17.54 -6.03
C PHE A 595 5.12 17.23 -6.11
N GLY A 596 5.53 16.03 -5.69
CA GLY A 596 6.90 15.55 -5.87
C GLY A 596 7.33 15.52 -7.35
N MET A 597 6.42 15.17 -8.26
CA MET A 597 6.69 15.16 -9.71
C MET A 597 6.79 16.58 -10.27
N PHE A 598 5.98 17.53 -9.78
CA PHE A 598 6.12 18.95 -10.12
C PHE A 598 7.48 19.48 -9.70
N ASN A 599 7.92 19.18 -8.48
CA ASN A 599 9.26 19.54 -7.99
C ASN A 599 10.36 18.94 -8.86
N TYR A 600 10.24 17.66 -9.23
CA TYR A 600 11.20 17.02 -10.12
C TYR A 600 11.25 17.67 -11.52
N ILE A 601 10.10 18.06 -12.09
CA ILE A 601 10.07 18.70 -13.42
C ILE A 601 10.67 20.10 -13.40
N ILE A 602 10.40 20.89 -12.34
CA ILE A 602 10.84 22.29 -12.23
C ILE A 602 12.31 22.37 -11.78
N GLU A 603 12.68 21.63 -10.74
CA GLU A 603 14.00 21.75 -10.06
C GLU A 603 14.97 20.62 -10.42
N ASN A 604 14.52 19.57 -11.13
CA ASN A 604 15.29 18.35 -11.42
C ASN A 604 15.79 17.63 -10.14
N ASP A 605 15.06 17.79 -9.03
CA ASP A 605 15.35 17.16 -7.74
C ASP A 605 14.39 15.98 -7.44
N PRO A 606 14.89 14.73 -7.41
CA PRO A 606 14.08 13.54 -7.14
C PRO A 606 13.88 13.26 -5.65
N SER A 607 14.44 14.04 -4.73
CA SER A 607 14.46 13.71 -3.29
C SER A 607 13.06 13.58 -2.68
N LEU A 608 12.10 14.43 -3.08
CA LEU A 608 10.72 14.31 -2.58
C LEU A 608 10.07 12.99 -3.00
N LEU A 609 10.21 12.61 -4.27
CA LEU A 609 9.65 11.36 -4.79
C LEU A 609 10.29 10.13 -4.13
N TYR A 610 11.60 10.19 -3.88
CA TYR A 610 12.33 9.14 -3.18
C TYR A 610 11.78 8.96 -1.75
N ASN A 611 11.63 10.05 -1.01
CA ASN A 611 11.13 10.03 0.37
C ASN A 611 9.70 9.47 0.43
N ILE A 612 8.80 9.95 -0.45
CA ILE A 612 7.41 9.46 -0.52
C ILE A 612 7.36 7.95 -0.81
N THR A 613 8.18 7.48 -1.76
CA THR A 613 8.25 6.05 -2.12
C THR A 613 8.76 5.20 -0.96
N SER A 614 9.77 5.68 -0.25
CA SER A 614 10.33 5.04 0.95
C SER A 614 9.31 4.94 2.08
N ASP A 615 8.62 6.05 2.37
CA ASP A 615 7.60 6.14 3.42
C ASP A 615 6.42 5.18 3.17
N SER A 616 6.09 4.97 1.90
CA SER A 616 5.02 4.08 1.43
C SER A 616 5.42 2.59 1.41
N LEU A 617 6.59 2.24 1.96
CA LEU A 617 7.11 0.87 2.08
C LEU A 617 7.42 0.19 0.73
N TYR A 618 7.58 0.96 -0.34
CA TYR A 618 8.07 0.44 -1.62
C TYR A 618 9.61 0.32 -1.60
N SER A 619 10.15 -0.62 -2.39
CA SER A 619 11.60 -0.75 -2.53
C SER A 619 12.19 0.47 -3.24
N THR A 620 13.22 1.08 -2.65
CA THR A 620 13.94 2.22 -3.23
C THR A 620 15.29 1.84 -3.85
N THR A 621 15.65 0.55 -3.88
CA THR A 621 16.98 0.04 -4.27
C THR A 621 17.44 0.49 -5.65
N ARG A 622 16.50 0.69 -6.60
CA ARG A 622 16.78 1.20 -7.96
C ARG A 622 15.87 2.38 -8.34
N PHE A 623 15.40 3.14 -7.36
CA PHE A 623 14.43 4.20 -7.57
C PHE A 623 14.90 5.22 -8.63
N LEU A 624 16.12 5.76 -8.47
CA LEU A 624 16.65 6.78 -9.37
C LEU A 624 16.89 6.24 -10.80
N GLU A 625 17.34 5.00 -10.94
CA GLU A 625 17.54 4.36 -12.24
C GLU A 625 16.21 4.13 -12.95
N GLY A 626 15.20 3.63 -12.21
CA GLY A 626 13.84 3.43 -12.71
C GLY A 626 13.20 4.74 -13.17
N LEU A 627 13.21 5.78 -12.31
CA LEU A 627 12.67 7.10 -12.63
C LEU A 627 13.34 7.69 -13.89
N LYS A 628 14.66 7.64 -13.98
CA LYS A 628 15.40 8.13 -15.17
C LYS A 628 15.05 7.35 -16.42
N LYS A 629 14.91 6.02 -16.34
CA LYS A 629 14.54 5.16 -17.47
C LYS A 629 13.12 5.48 -17.96
N ASP A 630 12.17 5.64 -17.04
CA ASP A 630 10.79 5.97 -17.36
C ASP A 630 10.68 7.33 -18.04
N VAL A 631 11.31 8.36 -17.47
CA VAL A 631 11.36 9.71 -18.05
C VAL A 631 12.06 9.71 -19.41
N TYR A 632 13.14 8.94 -19.57
CA TYR A 632 13.82 8.80 -20.85
C TYR A 632 12.92 8.15 -21.89
N THR A 633 12.17 7.11 -21.53
CA THR A 633 11.23 6.42 -22.40
C THR A 633 10.14 7.38 -22.90
N GLU A 634 9.56 8.19 -22.01
CA GLU A 634 8.59 9.22 -22.41
C GLU A 634 9.19 10.24 -23.38
N LYS A 635 10.40 10.74 -23.10
CA LYS A 635 11.08 11.70 -23.99
C LYS A 635 11.43 11.11 -25.36
N GLN A 636 11.69 9.80 -25.44
CA GLN A 636 12.07 9.14 -26.69
C GLN A 636 10.89 8.61 -27.49
N PHE A 637 9.66 8.65 -26.95
CA PHE A 637 8.48 8.03 -27.58
C PHE A 637 8.29 8.46 -29.05
N PHE A 638 8.24 9.77 -29.32
CA PHE A 638 8.12 10.30 -30.69
C PHE A 638 9.44 10.19 -31.48
N LEU A 639 10.59 10.41 -30.82
CA LEU A 639 11.91 10.38 -31.45
C LEU A 639 12.25 9.00 -32.03
N LYS A 640 11.81 7.92 -31.39
CA LYS A 640 11.96 6.53 -31.86
C LYS A 640 11.32 6.33 -33.25
N HIS A 641 10.33 7.13 -33.63
CA HIS A 641 9.59 7.03 -34.89
C HIS A 641 9.82 8.23 -35.82
N ALA A 642 10.76 9.12 -35.50
CA ALA A 642 11.02 10.35 -36.27
C ALA A 642 11.76 10.11 -37.61
N LYS A 643 12.30 8.91 -37.83
CA LYS A 643 13.01 8.53 -39.06
C LYS A 643 12.62 7.12 -39.50
N PRO A 644 12.75 6.78 -40.80
CA PRO A 644 12.54 5.42 -41.30
C PRO A 644 13.42 4.40 -40.56
N VAL A 645 12.87 3.20 -40.35
CA VAL A 645 13.60 2.10 -39.71
C VAL A 645 14.76 1.65 -40.61
N LYS A 646 15.95 1.51 -40.03
CA LYS A 646 17.11 0.89 -40.68
C LYS A 646 17.47 -0.37 -39.92
N LEU A 647 17.28 -1.52 -40.55
CA LEU A 647 17.64 -2.80 -39.95
C LEU A 647 19.15 -3.04 -40.11
N ASN A 648 19.81 -3.39 -39.01
CA ASN A 648 21.24 -3.74 -39.03
C ASN A 648 21.46 -5.22 -39.39
N ASN A 649 20.43 -6.05 -39.23
CA ASN A 649 20.42 -7.49 -39.51
C ASN A 649 19.13 -7.84 -40.29
N SER A 650 19.01 -9.07 -40.79
CA SER A 650 17.78 -9.54 -41.41
C SER A 650 16.61 -9.56 -40.41
N ILE A 651 15.37 -9.48 -40.91
CA ILE A 651 14.16 -9.57 -40.08
C ILE A 651 14.14 -10.84 -39.22
N ASP A 652 14.63 -11.96 -39.77
CA ASP A 652 14.74 -13.25 -39.10
C ASP A 652 15.59 -13.19 -37.82
N TYR A 653 16.62 -12.35 -37.79
CA TYR A 653 17.43 -12.15 -36.59
C TYR A 653 16.59 -11.59 -35.44
N TYR A 654 15.77 -10.57 -35.72
CA TYR A 654 14.89 -9.95 -34.72
C TYR A 654 13.73 -10.86 -34.31
N LEU A 655 13.24 -11.70 -35.25
CA LEU A 655 12.16 -12.65 -34.98
C LEU A 655 12.61 -13.89 -34.19
N LYS A 656 13.92 -14.19 -34.16
CA LYS A 656 14.52 -15.27 -33.35
C LYS A 656 14.84 -14.88 -31.90
N ASP A 657 14.72 -13.59 -31.55
CA ASP A 657 14.86 -13.16 -30.15
C ASP A 657 13.57 -13.46 -29.38
N ASP A 658 13.52 -14.60 -28.70
CA ASP A 658 12.35 -15.08 -27.95
C ASP A 658 11.83 -14.07 -26.92
N PHE A 659 12.69 -13.17 -26.42
CA PHE A 659 12.31 -12.19 -25.40
C PHE A 659 11.78 -10.89 -26.01
N ASN A 660 12.41 -10.37 -27.06
CA ASN A 660 12.14 -9.02 -27.58
C ASN A 660 11.46 -8.98 -28.95
N TRP A 661 11.20 -10.12 -29.60
CA TRP A 661 10.65 -10.16 -30.97
C TRP A 661 9.37 -9.32 -31.12
N ARG A 662 8.47 -9.31 -30.12
CA ARG A 662 7.22 -8.54 -30.17
C ARG A 662 7.50 -7.04 -30.20
N GLU A 663 8.43 -6.54 -29.39
CA GLU A 663 8.78 -5.12 -29.37
C GLU A 663 9.43 -4.70 -30.68
N TYR A 664 10.38 -5.50 -31.18
CA TYR A 664 11.02 -5.25 -32.47
C TYR A 664 10.00 -5.24 -33.61
N LEU A 665 9.17 -6.27 -33.71
CA LEU A 665 8.19 -6.40 -34.77
C LEU A 665 7.16 -5.28 -34.74
N THR A 666 6.66 -4.91 -33.54
CA THR A 666 5.75 -3.77 -33.37
C THR A 666 6.40 -2.48 -33.84
N HIS A 667 7.65 -2.22 -33.46
CA HIS A 667 8.39 -1.03 -33.89
C HIS A 667 8.62 -1.00 -35.41
N ILE A 668 9.00 -2.13 -36.01
CA ILE A 668 9.24 -2.27 -37.45
C ILE A 668 7.94 -2.01 -38.23
N LEU A 669 6.85 -2.72 -37.91
CA LEU A 669 5.56 -2.58 -38.58
C LEU A 669 5.00 -1.15 -38.46
N THR A 670 5.16 -0.52 -37.30
CA THR A 670 4.76 0.89 -37.10
C THR A 670 5.50 1.80 -38.08
N ASN A 671 6.82 1.65 -38.22
CA ASN A 671 7.61 2.49 -39.13
C ASN A 671 7.37 2.15 -40.61
N LEU A 672 7.16 0.88 -40.95
CA LEU A 672 6.79 0.47 -42.32
C LEU A 672 5.49 1.11 -42.76
N TYR A 673 4.49 1.18 -41.89
CA TYR A 673 3.24 1.89 -42.20
C TYR A 673 3.47 3.39 -42.43
N ILE A 674 4.29 4.05 -41.59
CA ILE A 674 4.54 5.50 -41.64
C ILE A 674 5.35 5.91 -42.89
N TYR A 675 6.43 5.21 -43.19
CA TYR A 675 7.41 5.65 -44.20
C TYR A 675 7.37 4.85 -45.50
N LYS A 676 6.72 3.67 -45.50
CA LYS A 676 6.85 2.66 -46.54
C LYS A 676 8.30 2.20 -46.72
N THR A 677 8.52 1.15 -47.50
CA THR A 677 9.83 0.59 -47.79
C THR A 677 9.97 0.24 -49.27
N SER A 678 11.20 0.33 -49.77
CA SER A 678 11.61 -0.22 -51.07
C SER A 678 12.42 -1.51 -50.92
N ASP A 679 12.65 -1.98 -49.69
CA ASP A 679 13.33 -3.24 -49.41
C ASP A 679 12.39 -4.42 -49.64
N GLU A 680 12.69 -5.24 -50.64
CA GLU A 680 11.89 -6.42 -51.02
C GLU A 680 11.67 -7.38 -49.84
N SER A 681 12.62 -7.50 -48.92
CA SER A 681 12.53 -8.39 -47.76
C SER A 681 11.47 -7.98 -46.74
N LEU A 682 11.00 -6.72 -46.80
CA LEU A 682 10.02 -6.15 -45.87
C LEU A 682 8.66 -5.86 -46.52
N LEU A 683 8.52 -6.06 -47.84
CA LEU A 683 7.27 -5.79 -48.55
C LEU A 683 6.11 -6.66 -48.07
N GLU A 684 6.35 -7.94 -47.73
CA GLU A 684 5.29 -8.80 -47.17
C GLU A 684 4.74 -8.26 -45.84
N LEU A 685 5.63 -7.76 -44.97
CA LEU A 685 5.24 -7.14 -43.69
C LEU A 685 4.55 -5.80 -43.90
N GLN A 686 4.99 -4.99 -44.87
CA GLN A 686 4.32 -3.74 -45.21
C GLN A 686 2.89 -4.00 -45.73
N ASN A 687 2.72 -4.94 -46.67
CA ASN A 687 1.41 -5.28 -47.20
C ASN A 687 0.48 -5.78 -46.09
N CYS A 688 1.00 -6.60 -45.18
CA CYS A 688 0.26 -7.08 -44.02
C CYS A 688 -0.30 -5.93 -43.16
N ILE A 689 0.53 -4.96 -42.77
CA ILE A 689 0.06 -3.84 -41.94
C ILE A 689 -0.86 -2.89 -42.71
N ASP A 690 -0.61 -2.68 -44.00
CA ASP A 690 -1.47 -1.85 -44.85
C ASP A 690 -2.86 -2.46 -44.99
N THR A 691 -2.95 -3.78 -45.21
CA THR A 691 -4.22 -4.51 -45.22
C THR A 691 -4.91 -4.41 -43.86
N PHE A 692 -4.19 -4.65 -42.75
CA PHE A 692 -4.76 -4.59 -41.41
C PHE A 692 -5.40 -3.23 -41.08
N ILE A 693 -4.72 -2.12 -41.41
CA ILE A 693 -5.18 -0.77 -41.04
C ILE A 693 -6.21 -0.21 -42.03
N ASN A 694 -6.03 -0.47 -43.33
CA ASN A 694 -6.79 0.22 -44.39
C ASN A 694 -7.87 -0.64 -45.05
N VAL A 695 -7.78 -1.96 -44.98
CA VAL A 695 -8.65 -2.89 -45.76
C VAL A 695 -9.48 -3.79 -44.84
N ASP A 696 -8.86 -4.76 -44.18
CA ASP A 696 -9.52 -5.77 -43.35
C ASP A 696 -8.57 -6.26 -42.23
N GLU A 697 -8.99 -6.09 -40.97
CA GLU A 697 -8.21 -6.49 -39.79
C GLU A 697 -7.96 -8.00 -39.73
N ASN A 698 -8.95 -8.82 -40.06
CA ASN A 698 -8.83 -10.28 -40.03
C ASN A 698 -7.91 -10.79 -41.12
N GLU A 699 -7.97 -10.20 -42.31
CA GLU A 699 -7.06 -10.55 -43.41
C GLU A 699 -5.60 -10.22 -43.04
N GLY A 700 -5.35 -9.01 -42.51
CA GLY A 700 -4.03 -8.61 -42.03
C GLY A 700 -3.48 -9.54 -40.93
N ILE A 701 -4.33 -9.96 -39.98
CA ILE A 701 -3.97 -10.93 -38.94
C ILE A 701 -3.53 -12.26 -39.56
N ARG A 702 -4.29 -12.81 -40.51
CA ARG A 702 -3.96 -14.07 -41.20
C ARG A 702 -2.66 -13.94 -41.98
N THR A 703 -2.41 -12.82 -42.65
CA THR A 703 -1.16 -12.59 -43.38
C THR A 703 0.04 -12.62 -42.43
N LEU A 704 -0.04 -11.95 -41.27
CA LEU A 704 1.03 -11.98 -40.29
C LEU A 704 1.24 -13.37 -39.69
N GLU A 705 0.16 -14.11 -39.45
CA GLU A 705 0.19 -15.49 -38.97
C GLU A 705 1.00 -16.38 -39.93
N ILE A 706 0.75 -16.28 -41.23
CA ILE A 706 1.50 -17.01 -42.26
C ILE A 706 2.99 -16.65 -42.22
N ILE A 707 3.33 -15.36 -42.12
CA ILE A 707 4.73 -14.90 -42.08
C ILE A 707 5.44 -15.46 -40.84
N LEU A 708 4.80 -15.39 -39.67
CA LEU A 708 5.38 -15.88 -38.41
C LEU A 708 5.52 -17.41 -38.38
N HIS A 709 4.60 -18.14 -39.00
CA HIS A 709 4.69 -19.61 -39.09
C HIS A 709 5.88 -20.10 -39.91
N ARG A 710 6.35 -19.33 -40.90
CA ARG A 710 7.53 -19.68 -41.72
C ARG A 710 8.83 -19.73 -40.91
N GLN A 711 8.88 -19.12 -39.72
CA GLN A 711 10.10 -18.90 -38.92
C GLN A 711 10.26 -19.83 -37.68
N SER A 712 9.43 -20.89 -37.57
CA SER A 712 9.42 -21.97 -36.54
C SER A 712 8.65 -21.75 -35.20
N SER A 713 7.59 -22.57 -35.07
CA SER A 713 7.06 -23.40 -33.95
C SER A 713 6.69 -22.89 -32.54
N GLU A 714 6.41 -21.60 -32.30
CA GLU A 714 5.65 -21.22 -31.10
C GLU A 714 4.33 -20.51 -31.42
N ARG A 715 3.33 -20.65 -30.53
CA ARG A 715 2.05 -19.92 -30.61
C ARG A 715 2.32 -18.43 -30.40
N ARG A 716 2.71 -17.74 -31.47
CA ARG A 716 2.75 -16.28 -31.54
C ARG A 716 1.33 -15.78 -31.73
N TYR A 717 0.99 -14.61 -31.18
CA TYR A 717 -0.35 -14.02 -31.27
C TYR A 717 -0.32 -12.78 -32.18
N PRO A 718 -0.45 -12.94 -33.53
CA PRO A 718 -0.32 -11.86 -34.50
C PRO A 718 -1.24 -10.67 -34.21
N HIS A 719 -2.47 -10.94 -33.78
CA HIS A 719 -3.45 -9.91 -33.45
C HIS A 719 -2.99 -8.99 -32.31
N TRP A 720 -2.24 -9.49 -31.31
CA TRP A 720 -1.68 -8.64 -30.26
C TRP A 720 -0.66 -7.64 -30.81
N VAL A 721 0.21 -8.09 -31.72
CA VAL A 721 1.22 -7.24 -32.36
C VAL A 721 0.55 -6.15 -33.20
N LEU A 722 -0.38 -6.53 -34.08
CA LEU A 722 -1.05 -5.59 -34.97
C LEU A 722 -1.90 -4.57 -34.19
N ASN A 723 -2.55 -5.00 -33.09
CA ASN A 723 -3.26 -4.08 -32.19
C ASN A 723 -2.32 -3.09 -31.49
N ASP A 724 -1.13 -3.53 -31.05
CA ASP A 724 -0.11 -2.62 -30.51
C ASP A 724 0.38 -1.62 -31.56
N VAL A 725 0.56 -2.06 -32.81
CA VAL A 725 0.91 -1.17 -33.94
C VAL A 725 -0.18 -0.12 -34.15
N LYS A 726 -1.46 -0.53 -34.19
CA LYS A 726 -2.59 0.41 -34.31
C LYS A 726 -2.62 1.40 -33.15
N LYS A 727 -2.44 0.94 -31.90
CA LYS A 727 -2.34 1.81 -30.72
C LYS A 727 -1.20 2.83 -30.85
N ASN A 728 -0.02 2.41 -31.31
CA ASN A 728 1.11 3.31 -31.55
C ASN A 728 0.82 4.33 -32.66
N LEU A 729 0.21 3.91 -33.78
CA LEU A 729 -0.15 4.82 -34.87
C LEU A 729 -1.17 5.89 -34.43
N LEU A 730 -2.13 5.53 -33.57
CA LEU A 730 -3.04 6.47 -32.93
C LEU A 730 -2.30 7.42 -31.98
N ALA A 731 -1.44 6.90 -31.10
CA ALA A 731 -0.65 7.71 -30.17
C ALA A 731 0.32 8.67 -30.87
N LEU A 732 0.80 8.30 -32.07
CA LEU A 732 1.66 9.13 -32.93
C LEU A 732 0.87 10.13 -33.80
N GLY A 733 -0.47 10.07 -33.79
CA GLY A 733 -1.33 10.95 -34.60
C GLY A 733 -1.27 10.65 -36.11
N ARG A 734 -0.95 9.40 -36.51
CA ARG A 734 -0.78 9.00 -37.92
C ARG A 734 -2.05 8.53 -38.60
N LEU A 735 -3.16 8.42 -37.86
CA LEU A 735 -4.48 8.03 -38.36
C LEU A 735 -5.55 9.10 -38.05
N PRO A 736 -5.38 10.37 -38.48
CA PRO A 736 -6.14 11.51 -37.96
C PRO A 736 -7.66 11.36 -38.05
N GLU A 737 -8.18 10.88 -39.17
CA GLU A 737 -9.64 10.71 -39.38
C GLU A 737 -10.27 9.69 -38.42
N LYS A 738 -9.51 8.66 -38.02
CA LYS A 738 -9.96 7.59 -37.13
C LYS A 738 -9.41 7.71 -35.71
N ASN A 739 -8.79 8.85 -35.35
CA ASN A 739 -8.08 8.99 -34.08
C ASN A 739 -8.95 9.63 -32.99
N PRO A 740 -9.49 8.85 -32.04
CA PRO A 740 -10.32 9.41 -30.97
C PRO A 740 -9.52 10.33 -30.05
N TYR A 741 -8.18 10.23 -30.01
CA TYR A 741 -7.34 11.16 -29.24
C TYR A 741 -7.29 12.57 -29.83
N LEU A 742 -7.62 12.72 -31.11
CA LEU A 742 -7.70 14.02 -31.81
C LEU A 742 -9.13 14.50 -31.98
N ASN A 743 -10.08 13.56 -32.12
CA ASN A 743 -11.44 13.86 -32.53
C ASN A 743 -12.42 13.96 -31.34
N LEU A 744 -12.02 13.52 -30.14
CA LEU A 744 -12.80 13.64 -28.91
C LEU A 744 -12.06 14.48 -27.87
N ASN A 745 -12.80 15.24 -27.08
CA ASN A 745 -12.28 15.80 -25.83
C ASN A 745 -12.10 14.69 -24.78
N LEU A 746 -11.31 14.93 -23.73
CA LEU A 746 -10.95 13.93 -22.74
C LEU A 746 -12.20 13.39 -22.02
N LYS A 747 -13.16 14.26 -21.68
CA LYS A 747 -14.43 13.86 -21.08
C LYS A 747 -15.20 12.83 -21.91
N ASN A 748 -15.38 13.13 -23.21
CA ASN A 748 -16.12 12.28 -24.13
C ASN A 748 -15.35 10.98 -24.37
N TYR A 749 -14.02 11.06 -24.49
CA TYR A 749 -13.16 9.90 -24.62
C TYR A 749 -13.34 8.92 -23.45
N VAL A 750 -13.23 9.39 -22.21
CA VAL A 750 -13.37 8.54 -21.02
C VAL A 750 -14.76 7.91 -20.92
N LYS A 751 -15.81 8.65 -21.28
CA LYS A 751 -17.20 8.15 -21.25
C LYS A 751 -17.44 7.08 -22.33
N GLU A 752 -17.08 7.39 -23.58
CA GLU A 752 -17.33 6.52 -24.74
C GLU A 752 -16.57 5.20 -24.64
N TYR A 753 -15.33 5.25 -24.14
CA TYR A 753 -14.47 4.08 -24.00
C TYR A 753 -14.45 3.49 -22.59
N SER A 754 -15.38 3.85 -21.70
CA SER A 754 -15.40 3.38 -20.31
C SER A 754 -15.42 1.86 -20.16
N SER A 755 -16.02 1.13 -21.11
CA SER A 755 -16.13 -0.32 -21.12
C SER A 755 -14.81 -1.09 -21.29
N ILE A 756 -13.72 -0.42 -21.70
CA ILE A 756 -12.39 -1.09 -21.82
C ILE A 756 -11.75 -1.35 -20.44
N GLY A 757 -12.27 -0.74 -19.38
CA GLY A 757 -11.77 -0.87 -18.01
C GLY A 757 -10.54 -0.01 -17.71
N SER A 758 -10.25 0.17 -16.41
CA SER A 758 -9.28 1.16 -15.92
C SER A 758 -7.83 0.95 -16.39
N PHE A 759 -7.42 -0.29 -16.66
CA PHE A 759 -6.05 -0.62 -17.08
C PHE A 759 -5.77 -0.18 -18.51
N ASP A 760 -6.68 -0.49 -19.44
CA ASP A 760 -6.54 -0.06 -20.83
C ASP A 760 -6.82 1.44 -20.95
N MET A 761 -7.75 1.97 -20.14
CA MET A 761 -8.02 3.41 -20.07
C MET A 761 -6.80 4.22 -19.63
N SER A 762 -6.02 3.77 -18.64
CA SER A 762 -4.82 4.49 -18.19
C SER A 762 -3.78 4.63 -19.30
N VAL A 763 -3.57 3.57 -20.08
CA VAL A 763 -2.65 3.56 -21.24
C VAL A 763 -3.16 4.48 -22.34
N ASN A 764 -4.46 4.46 -22.61
CA ASN A 764 -5.06 5.30 -23.63
C ASN A 764 -5.03 6.79 -23.25
N ILE A 765 -5.31 7.13 -21.99
CA ILE A 765 -5.17 8.49 -21.49
C ILE A 765 -3.72 8.93 -21.60
N LEU A 766 -2.73 8.11 -21.21
CA LEU A 766 -1.32 8.46 -21.38
C LEU A 766 -0.99 8.80 -22.84
N ASN A 767 -1.47 8.00 -23.79
CA ASN A 767 -1.29 8.27 -25.22
C ASN A 767 -2.02 9.56 -25.68
N TYR A 768 -3.22 9.81 -25.17
CA TYR A 768 -3.96 11.06 -25.38
C TYR A 768 -3.13 12.27 -24.93
N LEU A 769 -2.61 12.23 -23.70
CA LEU A 769 -1.79 13.29 -23.13
C LEU A 769 -0.49 13.50 -23.91
N ARG A 770 0.21 12.42 -24.27
CA ARG A 770 1.42 12.46 -25.11
C ARG A 770 1.15 13.19 -26.43
N LEU A 771 0.08 12.80 -27.13
CA LEU A 771 -0.26 13.37 -28.42
C LEU A 771 -0.67 14.84 -28.32
N SER A 772 -1.43 15.21 -27.28
CA SER A 772 -1.82 16.60 -27.04
C SER A 772 -0.60 17.51 -26.83
N LEU A 773 0.41 17.02 -26.08
CA LEU A 773 1.66 17.74 -25.84
C LEU A 773 2.49 17.88 -27.12
N GLU A 774 2.62 16.81 -27.91
CA GLU A 774 3.37 16.83 -29.17
C GLU A 774 2.74 17.76 -30.22
N LYS A 775 1.40 17.83 -30.24
CA LYS A 775 0.65 18.69 -31.15
C LYS A 775 0.43 20.09 -30.63
N GLU A 776 0.86 20.39 -29.40
CA GLU A 776 0.60 21.65 -28.72
C GLU A 776 -0.90 22.00 -28.75
N ILE A 777 -1.75 21.06 -28.32
CA ILE A 777 -3.21 21.21 -28.24
C ILE A 777 -3.62 21.30 -26.78
N LYS A 778 -4.36 22.36 -26.43
CA LYS A 778 -5.01 22.46 -25.12
C LYS A 778 -6.24 21.55 -25.06
N ILE A 779 -6.42 20.91 -23.91
CA ILE A 779 -7.45 19.90 -23.68
C ILE A 779 -8.18 20.19 -22.36
N ASP A 780 -9.35 19.60 -22.18
CA ASP A 780 -10.11 19.60 -20.94
C ASP A 780 -9.50 18.65 -19.89
N ILE A 781 -8.24 18.91 -19.52
CA ILE A 781 -7.46 18.01 -18.64
C ILE A 781 -8.11 17.78 -17.28
N GLU A 782 -8.90 18.73 -16.77
CA GLU A 782 -9.68 18.57 -15.53
C GLU A 782 -10.65 17.38 -15.57
N SER A 783 -11.14 17.00 -16.75
CA SER A 783 -12.02 15.85 -16.95
C SER A 783 -11.34 14.51 -16.59
N ILE A 784 -10.03 14.51 -16.33
CA ILE A 784 -9.30 13.38 -15.76
C ILE A 784 -9.89 12.91 -14.41
N GLY A 785 -10.62 13.78 -13.70
CA GLY A 785 -11.36 13.44 -12.48
C GLY A 785 -12.27 12.21 -12.63
N LEU A 786 -12.85 12.02 -13.81
CA LEU A 786 -13.68 10.86 -14.15
C LEU A 786 -12.89 9.55 -14.12
N PHE A 787 -11.62 9.58 -14.55
CA PHE A 787 -10.76 8.41 -14.54
C PHE A 787 -10.34 8.02 -13.11
N TRP A 788 -10.09 9.01 -12.25
CA TRP A 788 -9.74 8.73 -10.84
C TRP A 788 -10.84 8.02 -10.07
N CYS A 789 -12.10 8.28 -10.41
CA CYS A 789 -13.23 7.66 -9.75
C CYS A 789 -13.62 6.30 -10.34
N MET A 790 -13.07 5.92 -11.50
CA MET A 790 -13.44 4.69 -12.22
C MET A 790 -13.22 3.44 -11.37
N TYR A 791 -14.02 2.39 -11.56
CA TYR A 791 -13.77 1.11 -10.91
C TYR A 791 -12.41 0.51 -11.32
N TYR A 792 -11.64 -0.01 -10.35
CA TYR A 792 -10.32 -0.57 -10.64
C TYR A 792 -10.41 -2.05 -11.05
N ARG A 793 -9.99 -2.36 -12.27
CA ARG A 793 -10.20 -3.68 -12.91
C ARG A 793 -9.65 -4.88 -12.13
N ARG A 794 -8.64 -4.72 -11.26
CA ARG A 794 -7.91 -5.85 -10.65
C ARG A 794 -7.95 -5.82 -9.12
N LYS A 795 -8.55 -6.86 -8.51
CA LYS A 795 -8.63 -7.04 -7.04
C LYS A 795 -9.26 -5.83 -6.31
N ASP A 796 -10.17 -5.12 -6.97
CA ASP A 796 -11.05 -4.15 -6.32
C ASP A 796 -12.26 -4.91 -5.75
N TYR A 797 -12.49 -4.76 -4.44
CA TYR A 797 -13.57 -5.43 -3.72
C TYR A 797 -14.66 -4.44 -3.28
N THR A 798 -14.61 -3.19 -3.74
CA THR A 798 -15.52 -2.11 -3.31
C THR A 798 -16.98 -2.37 -3.67
N VAL A 799 -17.26 -3.33 -4.57
CA VAL A 799 -18.62 -3.74 -4.98
C VAL A 799 -18.92 -5.21 -4.63
N ILE A 800 -18.13 -5.82 -3.74
CA ILE A 800 -18.14 -7.28 -3.47
C ILE A 800 -19.51 -7.84 -3.03
N ASN A 801 -20.34 -7.02 -2.40
CA ASN A 801 -21.68 -7.38 -1.95
C ASN A 801 -22.80 -6.51 -2.57
N MET A 802 -22.54 -5.92 -3.74
CA MET A 802 -23.53 -5.10 -4.45
C MET A 802 -24.86 -5.84 -4.69
N HIS A 803 -24.82 -7.17 -4.85
CA HIS A 803 -26.02 -8.01 -5.02
C HIS A 803 -26.99 -7.91 -3.83
N VAL A 804 -26.49 -7.67 -2.61
CA VAL A 804 -27.31 -7.46 -1.40
C VAL A 804 -28.06 -6.14 -1.50
N ALA A 805 -27.39 -5.07 -1.93
CA ALA A 805 -28.01 -3.75 -2.12
C ALA A 805 -29.14 -3.82 -3.16
N LEU A 806 -28.84 -4.41 -4.32
CA LEU A 806 -29.82 -4.56 -5.41
C LEU A 806 -31.08 -5.28 -4.93
N LYS A 807 -30.92 -6.38 -4.18
CA LYS A 807 -32.06 -7.11 -3.61
C LYS A 807 -32.94 -6.23 -2.71
N VAL A 808 -32.35 -5.43 -1.83
CA VAL A 808 -33.09 -4.50 -0.97
C VAL A 808 -33.86 -3.48 -1.82
N PHE A 809 -33.22 -2.91 -2.83
CA PHE A 809 -33.85 -1.92 -3.70
C PHE A 809 -34.96 -2.51 -4.57
N GLU A 810 -34.86 -3.77 -4.99
CA GLU A 810 -35.92 -4.49 -5.70
C GLU A 810 -37.13 -4.76 -4.81
N GLU A 811 -36.91 -5.22 -3.58
CA GLU A 811 -37.97 -5.48 -2.60
C GLU A 811 -38.76 -4.20 -2.26
N ASN A 812 -38.08 -3.05 -2.35
CA ASN A 812 -38.67 -1.72 -2.17
C ASN A 812 -39.18 -1.08 -3.48
N GLY A 813 -39.15 -1.80 -4.62
CA GLY A 813 -39.69 -1.33 -5.91
C GLY A 813 -38.92 -0.19 -6.57
N LEU A 814 -37.65 0.03 -6.22
CA LEU A 814 -36.80 1.12 -6.72
C LEU A 814 -36.03 0.74 -7.99
N ILE A 815 -35.83 -0.56 -8.23
CA ILE A 815 -35.22 -1.13 -9.42
C ILE A 815 -35.91 -2.45 -9.76
N ASP A 816 -36.08 -2.74 -11.04
CA ASP A 816 -36.61 -4.02 -11.49
C ASP A 816 -35.51 -5.10 -11.62
N GLU A 817 -35.92 -6.35 -11.52
CA GLU A 817 -35.01 -7.51 -11.54
C GLU A 817 -34.19 -7.61 -12.84
N GLU A 818 -34.74 -7.18 -14.00
CA GLU A 818 -34.00 -7.21 -15.28
C GLU A 818 -32.85 -6.20 -15.27
N THR A 819 -33.12 -4.97 -14.85
CA THR A 819 -32.11 -3.91 -14.71
C THR A 819 -31.04 -4.32 -13.69
N ALA A 820 -31.43 -4.95 -12.58
CA ALA A 820 -30.49 -5.46 -11.58
C ALA A 820 -29.57 -6.57 -12.14
N ILE A 821 -30.11 -7.56 -12.86
CA ILE A 821 -29.30 -8.61 -13.53
C ILE A 821 -28.28 -7.97 -14.49
N LYS A 822 -28.72 -7.03 -15.33
CA LYS A 822 -27.83 -6.33 -16.29
C LYS A 822 -26.70 -5.59 -15.58
N ARG A 823 -26.97 -4.92 -14.45
CA ARG A 823 -25.96 -4.22 -13.64
C ARG A 823 -24.94 -5.19 -13.03
N VAL A 824 -25.38 -6.33 -12.51
CA VAL A 824 -24.50 -7.36 -11.94
C VAL A 824 -23.56 -7.91 -13.00
N VAL A 825 -24.10 -8.34 -14.15
CA VAL A 825 -23.31 -8.90 -15.26
C VAL A 825 -22.30 -7.87 -15.78
N PHE A 826 -22.73 -6.63 -16.01
CA PHE A 826 -21.84 -5.56 -16.47
C PHE A 826 -20.68 -5.32 -15.49
N THR A 827 -20.99 -5.17 -14.20
CA THR A 827 -19.98 -4.93 -13.16
C THR A 827 -18.99 -6.08 -13.05
N GLN A 828 -19.48 -7.32 -13.14
CA GLN A 828 -18.64 -8.52 -13.14
C GLN A 828 -17.68 -8.55 -14.34
N ASN A 829 -18.15 -8.14 -15.52
CA ASN A 829 -17.34 -8.08 -16.75
C ASN A 829 -16.28 -6.96 -16.72
N MET A 830 -16.50 -5.89 -15.94
CA MET A 830 -15.48 -4.85 -15.70
C MET A 830 -14.33 -5.30 -14.80
N SER A 831 -14.43 -6.47 -14.15
CA SER A 831 -13.43 -7.00 -13.24
C SER A 831 -12.65 -8.17 -13.85
N GLU A 832 -11.32 -8.14 -13.78
CA GLU A 832 -10.45 -9.28 -14.10
C GLU A 832 -10.59 -10.40 -13.04
N LYS A 833 -10.57 -10.02 -11.76
CA LYS A 833 -10.56 -10.90 -10.58
C LYS A 833 -11.12 -10.18 -9.36
N GLY A 834 -11.79 -10.92 -8.47
CA GLY A 834 -12.19 -10.47 -7.13
C GLY A 834 -13.69 -10.55 -6.86
N ILE A 835 -14.52 -10.41 -7.90
CA ILE A 835 -15.98 -10.36 -7.79
C ILE A 835 -16.71 -11.34 -8.73
N ARG A 836 -16.06 -12.45 -9.09
CA ARG A 836 -16.64 -13.47 -9.99
C ARG A 836 -17.82 -14.24 -9.38
N HIS A 837 -18.08 -14.08 -8.09
CA HIS A 837 -19.22 -14.67 -7.39
C HIS A 837 -20.51 -13.86 -7.53
N LEU A 838 -20.45 -12.56 -7.88
CA LEU A 838 -21.60 -11.65 -7.77
C LEU A 838 -22.89 -12.15 -8.41
N LEU A 839 -22.84 -12.65 -9.64
CA LEU A 839 -24.03 -13.17 -10.32
C LEU A 839 -24.56 -14.44 -9.65
N ALA A 840 -23.67 -15.33 -9.22
CA ALA A 840 -24.06 -16.57 -8.54
C ALA A 840 -24.73 -16.28 -7.19
N ASP A 841 -24.20 -15.32 -6.44
CA ASP A 841 -24.76 -14.91 -5.15
C ASP A 841 -26.10 -14.20 -5.33
N TYR A 842 -26.19 -13.33 -6.34
CA TYR A 842 -27.45 -12.68 -6.71
C TYR A 842 -28.53 -13.69 -7.12
N ILE A 843 -28.20 -14.74 -7.88
CA ILE A 843 -29.15 -15.84 -8.19
C ILE A 843 -29.54 -16.58 -6.90
N SER A 844 -28.59 -16.81 -5.99
CA SER A 844 -28.79 -17.62 -4.79
C SER A 844 -29.76 -16.99 -3.78
N ILE A 845 -29.82 -15.66 -3.72
CA ILE A 845 -30.79 -14.91 -2.89
C ILE A 845 -32.19 -14.79 -3.53
N HIS A 846 -32.37 -15.27 -4.76
CA HIS A 846 -33.64 -15.28 -5.48
C HIS A 846 -34.26 -16.69 -5.59
N SER A 847 -35.53 -16.76 -6.00
CA SER A 847 -36.17 -18.02 -6.35
C SER A 847 -35.55 -18.63 -7.62
N PRO A 848 -35.53 -19.96 -7.79
CA PRO A 848 -34.89 -20.61 -8.95
C PRO A 848 -35.39 -20.14 -10.33
N SER A 849 -36.59 -19.56 -10.42
CA SER A 849 -37.16 -18.97 -11.63
C SER A 849 -36.28 -17.89 -12.27
N ILE A 850 -35.40 -17.24 -11.51
CA ILE A 850 -34.49 -16.20 -12.01
C ILE A 850 -33.54 -16.70 -13.11
N ILE A 851 -33.17 -18.00 -13.08
CA ILE A 851 -32.27 -18.60 -14.07
C ILE A 851 -32.83 -18.45 -15.48
N ASN A 852 -34.14 -18.66 -15.65
CA ASN A 852 -34.80 -18.53 -16.94
C ASN A 852 -34.77 -17.09 -17.47
N LYS A 853 -34.75 -16.09 -16.58
CA LYS A 853 -34.60 -14.68 -16.96
C LYS A 853 -33.16 -14.38 -17.35
N VAL A 854 -32.17 -14.82 -16.57
CA VAL A 854 -30.74 -14.63 -16.89
C VAL A 854 -30.40 -15.14 -18.29
N ILE A 855 -30.79 -16.37 -18.61
CA ILE A 855 -30.50 -16.99 -19.93
C ILE A 855 -31.37 -16.46 -21.07
N LYS A 856 -32.41 -15.68 -20.77
CA LYS A 856 -33.20 -14.95 -21.78
C LYS A 856 -32.45 -13.69 -22.22
N TYR A 857 -31.71 -13.07 -21.30
CA TYR A 857 -31.03 -11.79 -21.55
C TYR A 857 -29.58 -11.95 -22.03
N PHE A 858 -28.92 -13.07 -21.72
CA PHE A 858 -27.51 -13.29 -22.02
C PHE A 858 -27.27 -14.69 -22.56
N ASP A 859 -26.30 -14.81 -23.48
CA ASP A 859 -25.75 -16.10 -23.85
C ASP A 859 -24.85 -16.64 -22.75
N LEU A 860 -24.80 -17.97 -22.63
CA LEU A 860 -24.08 -18.63 -21.54
C LEU A 860 -22.56 -18.38 -21.58
N ASP A 861 -22.00 -18.15 -22.77
CA ASP A 861 -20.58 -17.83 -22.95
C ASP A 861 -20.21 -16.41 -22.50
N ASP A 862 -21.19 -15.51 -22.35
CA ASP A 862 -20.99 -14.14 -21.88
C ASP A 862 -21.07 -14.03 -20.34
N LEU A 863 -21.45 -15.12 -19.66
CA LEU A 863 -21.71 -15.14 -18.22
C LEU A 863 -20.52 -15.72 -17.44
N ASN A 864 -20.01 -14.92 -16.51
CA ASN A 864 -18.95 -15.35 -15.60
C ASN A 864 -19.54 -16.07 -14.37
N ILE A 865 -20.06 -17.28 -14.55
CA ILE A 865 -20.68 -18.07 -13.46
C ILE A 865 -20.20 -19.52 -13.45
N ILE A 866 -19.89 -20.02 -12.25
CA ILE A 866 -19.69 -21.46 -12.04
C ILE A 866 -21.06 -22.04 -11.64
N TRP A 867 -21.80 -22.53 -12.64
CA TRP A 867 -23.19 -22.96 -12.47
C TRP A 867 -23.40 -24.01 -11.36
N PHE A 868 -22.49 -24.97 -11.22
CA PHE A 868 -22.59 -26.01 -10.18
C PHE A 868 -22.26 -25.52 -8.76
N ASN A 869 -21.82 -24.26 -8.59
CA ASN A 869 -21.69 -23.66 -7.26
C ASN A 869 -23.01 -23.09 -6.72
N LEU A 870 -24.07 -23.02 -7.54
CA LEU A 870 -25.40 -22.60 -7.08
C LEU A 870 -26.01 -23.61 -6.11
N LEU A 871 -26.97 -23.16 -5.28
CA LEU A 871 -27.65 -24.02 -4.32
C LEU A 871 -28.38 -25.21 -4.99
N PRO A 872 -28.51 -26.36 -4.33
CA PRO A 872 -29.15 -27.55 -4.92
C PRO A 872 -30.58 -27.31 -5.46
N LYS A 873 -31.35 -26.44 -4.80
CA LYS A 873 -32.71 -26.05 -5.24
C LYS A 873 -32.70 -25.32 -6.59
N HIS A 874 -31.63 -24.58 -6.89
CA HIS A 874 -31.44 -23.85 -8.14
C HIS A 874 -30.97 -24.79 -9.25
N ILE A 875 -30.02 -25.67 -8.96
CA ILE A 875 -29.54 -26.70 -9.90
C ILE A 875 -30.67 -27.62 -10.35
N SER A 876 -31.55 -28.00 -9.41
CA SER A 876 -32.73 -28.81 -9.69
C SER A 876 -33.67 -28.16 -10.72
N ALA A 877 -33.65 -26.82 -10.82
CA ALA A 877 -34.46 -26.04 -11.75
C ALA A 877 -33.75 -25.72 -13.08
N PHE A 878 -32.54 -26.23 -13.33
CA PHE A 878 -31.81 -25.93 -14.56
C PHE A 878 -32.58 -26.41 -15.80
N PRO A 879 -32.72 -25.55 -16.83
CA PRO A 879 -33.04 -26.00 -18.18
C PRO A 879 -31.93 -26.90 -18.73
N GLU A 880 -32.26 -27.85 -19.61
CA GLU A 880 -31.28 -28.77 -20.21
C GLU A 880 -30.09 -28.04 -20.84
N ARG A 881 -30.33 -26.91 -21.54
CA ARG A 881 -29.27 -26.08 -22.13
C ARG A 881 -28.22 -25.65 -21.08
N VAL A 882 -28.67 -25.22 -19.90
CA VAL A 882 -27.79 -24.74 -18.82
C VAL A 882 -27.04 -25.90 -18.17
N PHE A 883 -27.75 -27.00 -17.89
CA PHE A 883 -27.14 -28.20 -17.31
C PHE A 883 -26.05 -28.75 -18.23
N ASN A 884 -26.36 -28.93 -19.52
CA ASN A 884 -25.39 -29.41 -20.52
C ASN A 884 -24.20 -28.46 -20.67
N TYR A 885 -24.42 -27.15 -20.59
CA TYR A 885 -23.35 -26.16 -20.61
C TYR A 885 -22.42 -26.29 -19.39
N ALA A 886 -22.98 -26.43 -18.19
CA ALA A 886 -22.24 -26.62 -16.95
C ALA A 886 -21.42 -27.91 -16.97
N VAL A 887 -22.03 -29.02 -17.43
CA VAL A 887 -21.37 -30.31 -17.68
C VAL A 887 -20.20 -30.17 -18.66
N ASN A 888 -20.41 -29.50 -19.80
CA ASN A 888 -19.35 -29.27 -20.79
C ASN A 888 -18.19 -28.43 -20.24
N THR A 889 -18.48 -27.45 -19.38
CA THR A 889 -17.46 -26.63 -18.72
C THR A 889 -16.65 -27.46 -17.74
N LEU A 890 -17.31 -28.32 -16.96
CA LEU A 890 -16.67 -29.29 -16.07
C LEU A 890 -15.73 -30.22 -16.85
N TRP A 891 -16.16 -30.70 -18.03
CA TRP A 891 -15.32 -31.51 -18.91
C TRP A 891 -14.13 -30.76 -19.48
N LYS A 892 -14.30 -29.51 -19.93
CA LYS A 892 -13.19 -28.70 -20.46
C LYS A 892 -12.08 -28.53 -19.42
N HIS A 893 -12.44 -28.26 -18.17
CA HIS A 893 -11.47 -28.10 -17.07
C HIS A 893 -10.78 -29.41 -16.67
N ASN A 894 -11.50 -30.53 -16.73
CA ASN A 894 -11.02 -31.82 -16.21
C ASN A 894 -10.63 -32.83 -17.31
N ARG A 895 -10.54 -32.39 -18.59
CA ARG A 895 -10.35 -33.28 -19.76
C ARG A 895 -9.07 -34.12 -19.70
N PHE A 896 -7.98 -33.54 -19.17
CA PHE A 896 -6.65 -34.15 -19.22
C PHE A 896 -6.55 -35.35 -18.27
N ASN A 897 -6.95 -35.17 -17.00
CA ASN A 897 -6.85 -36.22 -15.98
C ASN A 897 -8.13 -37.06 -15.81
N LYS A 898 -9.27 -36.59 -16.34
CA LYS A 898 -10.61 -37.18 -16.13
C LYS A 898 -10.95 -37.37 -14.64
N GLU A 899 -10.56 -36.39 -13.83
CA GLU A 899 -10.76 -36.38 -12.39
C GLU A 899 -11.52 -35.11 -12.02
N VAL A 900 -12.63 -35.24 -11.30
CA VAL A 900 -13.46 -34.11 -10.83
C VAL A 900 -13.37 -34.06 -9.32
N ASP A 901 -13.09 -32.89 -8.74
CA ASP A 901 -13.17 -32.72 -7.28
C ASP A 901 -14.64 -32.71 -6.84
N PHE A 902 -14.96 -33.44 -5.77
CA PHE A 902 -16.32 -33.48 -5.23
C PHE A 902 -16.81 -32.09 -4.85
N LYS A 903 -15.92 -31.19 -4.41
CA LYS A 903 -16.28 -29.80 -4.09
C LYS A 903 -16.93 -29.08 -5.27
N ASP A 904 -16.51 -29.37 -6.50
CA ASP A 904 -17.04 -28.74 -7.71
C ASP A 904 -18.44 -29.25 -8.10
N ILE A 905 -18.88 -30.38 -7.53
CA ILE A 905 -20.15 -31.05 -7.85
C ILE A 905 -21.02 -31.32 -6.62
N ALA A 906 -20.60 -30.86 -5.43
CA ALA A 906 -21.26 -31.15 -4.16
C ALA A 906 -22.73 -30.69 -4.17
N ASN A 907 -23.01 -29.51 -4.73
CA ASN A 907 -24.39 -29.03 -4.83
C ASN A 907 -25.22 -29.83 -5.84
N VAL A 908 -24.60 -30.36 -6.90
CA VAL A 908 -25.29 -31.23 -7.87
C VAL A 908 -25.68 -32.56 -7.22
N PHE A 909 -24.79 -33.12 -6.39
CA PHE A 909 -25.05 -34.35 -5.64
C PHE A 909 -26.30 -34.26 -4.75
N TYR A 910 -26.60 -33.08 -4.22
CA TYR A 910 -27.80 -32.80 -3.42
C TYR A 910 -29.00 -32.31 -4.23
N SER A 911 -28.89 -32.26 -5.56
CA SER A 911 -29.96 -31.80 -6.47
C SER A 911 -30.68 -32.97 -7.15
N SER A 912 -31.81 -32.69 -7.80
CA SER A 912 -32.52 -33.69 -8.62
C SER A 912 -31.76 -34.09 -9.90
N ARG A 913 -30.65 -33.42 -10.23
CA ARG A 913 -29.84 -33.65 -11.44
C ARG A 913 -28.63 -34.56 -11.22
N TRP A 914 -28.47 -35.11 -10.00
CA TRP A 914 -27.33 -35.97 -9.68
C TRP A 914 -27.24 -37.22 -10.56
N GLU A 915 -28.36 -37.91 -10.79
CA GLU A 915 -28.39 -39.15 -11.58
C GLU A 915 -27.93 -38.91 -13.02
N GLU A 916 -28.37 -37.80 -13.62
CA GLU A 916 -27.98 -37.38 -14.98
C GLU A 916 -26.47 -37.13 -15.08
N LEU A 917 -25.89 -36.37 -14.14
CA LEU A 917 -24.44 -36.15 -14.08
C LEU A 917 -23.67 -37.45 -13.82
N LEU A 918 -24.19 -38.31 -12.95
CA LEU A 918 -23.56 -39.58 -12.58
C LEU A 918 -23.44 -40.52 -13.78
N ASP A 919 -24.46 -40.57 -14.63
CA ASP A 919 -24.46 -41.39 -15.84
C ASP A 919 -23.46 -40.87 -16.87
N ASP A 920 -23.35 -39.56 -17.05
CA ASP A 920 -22.31 -38.95 -17.88
C ASP A 920 -20.90 -39.22 -17.35
N LEU A 921 -20.68 -39.07 -16.04
CA LEU A 921 -19.39 -39.36 -15.40
C LEU A 921 -18.97 -40.82 -15.67
N LYS A 922 -19.90 -41.77 -15.56
CA LYS A 922 -19.66 -43.19 -15.87
C LYS A 922 -19.36 -43.39 -17.35
N PHE A 923 -20.17 -42.81 -18.24
CA PHE A 923 -20.03 -42.95 -19.68
C PHE A 923 -18.67 -42.46 -20.18
N PHE A 924 -18.25 -41.27 -19.75
CA PHE A 924 -16.97 -40.68 -20.13
C PHE A 924 -15.77 -41.18 -19.30
N LYS A 925 -16.02 -42.05 -18.31
CA LYS A 925 -15.03 -42.67 -17.39
C LYS A 925 -14.27 -41.64 -16.55
N TYR A 926 -14.98 -40.63 -16.04
CA TYR A 926 -14.45 -39.72 -15.04
C TYR A 926 -14.41 -40.37 -13.65
N LYS A 927 -13.49 -39.88 -12.81
CA LYS A 927 -13.34 -40.29 -11.42
C LYS A 927 -13.66 -39.11 -10.51
N ILE A 928 -14.23 -39.38 -9.34
CA ILE A 928 -14.51 -38.35 -8.34
C ILE A 928 -13.41 -38.37 -7.29
N ARG A 929 -12.72 -37.25 -7.11
CA ARG A 929 -11.78 -37.03 -6.02
C ARG A 929 -12.53 -36.42 -4.82
N ILE A 930 -12.46 -37.05 -3.64
CA ILE A 930 -13.22 -36.61 -2.45
C ILE A 930 -12.41 -36.82 -1.16
N SER A 931 -12.62 -35.99 -0.14
CA SER A 931 -12.03 -36.18 1.18
C SER A 931 -12.43 -37.54 1.81
N LYS A 932 -11.50 -38.20 2.49
CA LYS A 932 -11.76 -39.43 3.27
C LYS A 932 -12.76 -39.22 4.40
N ASP A 933 -12.79 -38.00 4.93
CA ASP A 933 -13.62 -37.62 6.06
C ASP A 933 -15.01 -37.10 5.64
N ALA A 934 -15.24 -36.91 4.33
CA ALA A 934 -16.53 -36.48 3.81
C ALA A 934 -17.63 -37.52 4.06
N GLU A 935 -18.77 -37.08 4.61
CA GLU A 935 -19.92 -37.95 4.90
C GLU A 935 -20.48 -38.61 3.62
N GLU A 936 -20.37 -37.91 2.49
CA GLU A 936 -20.87 -38.30 1.18
C GLU A 936 -20.10 -39.47 0.56
N LEU A 937 -18.87 -39.74 1.01
CA LEU A 937 -18.05 -40.85 0.52
C LEU A 937 -18.77 -42.20 0.64
N LYS A 938 -19.52 -42.40 1.73
CA LYS A 938 -20.32 -43.63 1.95
C LYS A 938 -21.42 -43.81 0.91
N LYS A 939 -22.05 -42.71 0.48
CA LYS A 939 -23.11 -42.71 -0.53
C LYS A 939 -22.52 -42.88 -1.93
N LEU A 940 -21.45 -42.16 -2.26
CA LEU A 940 -20.78 -42.26 -3.56
C LEU A 940 -20.23 -43.65 -3.84
N LYS A 941 -19.69 -44.34 -2.83
CA LYS A 941 -19.20 -45.73 -2.98
C LYS A 941 -20.27 -46.71 -3.48
N LYS A 942 -21.54 -46.40 -3.28
CA LYS A 942 -22.67 -47.21 -3.78
C LYS A 942 -23.05 -46.91 -5.23
N CYS A 943 -22.50 -45.84 -5.83
CA CYS A 943 -22.92 -45.30 -7.12
C CYS A 943 -22.20 -45.90 -8.34
N ALA A 944 -21.45 -47.00 -8.19
CA ALA A 944 -20.70 -47.68 -9.27
C ALA A 944 -19.78 -46.73 -10.08
N ILE A 945 -19.19 -45.73 -9.42
CA ILE A 945 -18.22 -44.79 -10.00
C ILE A 945 -16.85 -44.95 -9.32
N THR A 946 -15.77 -44.66 -10.05
CA THR A 946 -14.41 -44.71 -9.48
C THR A 946 -14.17 -43.49 -8.59
N ILE A 947 -13.79 -43.73 -7.33
CA ILE A 947 -13.56 -42.68 -6.33
C ILE A 947 -12.08 -42.66 -5.95
N LEU A 948 -11.51 -41.46 -5.88
CA LEU A 948 -10.15 -41.18 -5.43
C LEU A 948 -10.22 -40.46 -4.08
N PRO A 949 -10.25 -41.20 -2.96
CA PRO A 949 -10.24 -40.58 -1.64
C PRO A 949 -8.90 -39.90 -1.38
N TYR A 950 -8.93 -38.65 -0.92
CA TYR A 950 -7.75 -37.90 -0.49
C TYR A 950 -7.90 -37.41 0.95
N GLU A 951 -6.78 -37.03 1.55
CA GLU A 951 -6.71 -36.55 2.92
C GLU A 951 -6.89 -35.03 2.89
N GLU A 952 -7.93 -34.50 3.54
CA GLU A 952 -8.14 -33.06 3.53
C GLU A 952 -7.09 -32.39 4.41
N ASP A 953 -6.45 -31.42 3.80
CA ASP A 953 -5.44 -30.61 4.41
C ASP A 953 -6.19 -29.58 5.28
N GLY A 954 -6.41 -29.91 6.57
CA GLY A 954 -7.27 -29.13 7.47
C GLY A 954 -6.87 -27.66 7.52
N HIS A 955 -7.68 -26.78 6.93
CA HIS A 955 -7.57 -25.34 7.17
C HIS A 955 -8.07 -25.09 8.58
N LYS A 956 -7.13 -24.94 9.51
CA LYS A 956 -7.48 -24.67 10.89
C LYS A 956 -7.84 -23.19 10.99
N SER A 957 -9.10 -22.90 11.28
CA SER A 957 -9.53 -21.53 11.59
C SER A 957 -8.94 -21.11 12.93
N ASN A 958 -8.49 -19.86 13.04
CA ASN A 958 -8.06 -19.29 14.32
C ASN A 958 -9.14 -19.48 15.41
N SER A 959 -8.74 -19.57 16.67
CA SER A 959 -9.71 -19.64 17.77
C SER A 959 -10.47 -18.31 17.94
N SER A 960 -11.65 -18.37 18.55
CA SER A 960 -12.44 -17.17 18.88
C SER A 960 -11.67 -16.19 19.76
N ASP A 961 -10.90 -16.68 20.73
CA ASP A 961 -10.05 -15.84 21.59
C ASP A 961 -8.93 -15.14 20.82
N TYR A 962 -8.33 -15.82 19.84
CA TYR A 962 -7.34 -15.20 18.97
C TYR A 962 -7.97 -14.07 18.16
N ARG A 963 -9.10 -14.34 17.50
CA ARG A 963 -9.83 -13.36 16.69
C ARG A 963 -10.18 -12.13 17.52
N TYR A 964 -10.78 -12.33 18.69
CA TYR A 964 -11.16 -11.25 19.62
C TYR A 964 -9.98 -10.34 19.98
N LYS A 965 -8.82 -10.92 20.35
CA LYS A 965 -7.61 -10.14 20.69
C LYS A 965 -7.07 -9.31 19.53
N HIS A 966 -7.29 -9.74 18.29
CA HIS A 966 -6.82 -9.06 17.08
C HIS A 966 -7.84 -8.08 16.49
N GLY A 967 -8.95 -7.83 17.19
CA GLY A 967 -10.00 -6.92 16.74
C GLY A 967 -10.91 -7.57 15.69
N MET A 968 -11.06 -8.90 15.72
CA MET A 968 -11.94 -9.65 14.83
C MET A 968 -13.08 -10.32 15.60
N LEU A 969 -14.31 -10.19 15.11
CA LEU A 969 -15.48 -10.94 15.59
C LEU A 969 -16.44 -11.22 14.44
N ASP A 970 -16.99 -12.43 14.40
CA ASP A 970 -18.09 -12.81 13.50
C ASP A 970 -19.10 -13.73 14.20
N SER A 971 -20.15 -14.17 13.50
CA SER A 971 -21.21 -15.04 14.04
C SER A 971 -20.71 -16.36 14.60
N ARG A 972 -19.52 -16.84 14.19
CA ARG A 972 -18.88 -18.04 14.75
C ARG A 972 -18.38 -17.81 16.18
N ASP A 973 -18.26 -16.55 16.61
CA ASP A 973 -17.81 -16.14 17.95
C ASP A 973 -18.96 -15.94 18.95
N LYS A 974 -20.17 -16.40 18.61
CA LYS A 974 -21.38 -16.27 19.43
C LYS A 974 -21.18 -16.63 20.90
N GLU A 975 -20.55 -17.78 21.19
CA GLU A 975 -20.35 -18.23 22.57
C GLU A 975 -19.45 -17.27 23.36
N LEU A 976 -18.41 -16.72 22.72
CA LEU A 976 -17.50 -15.75 23.32
C LEU A 976 -18.19 -14.40 23.55
N ILE A 977 -18.98 -13.93 22.58
CA ILE A 977 -19.73 -12.67 22.67
C ILE A 977 -20.70 -12.71 23.86
N ILE A 978 -21.47 -13.79 23.97
CA ILE A 978 -22.41 -14.00 25.09
C ILE A 978 -21.63 -14.16 26.41
N GLY A 979 -20.56 -14.95 26.42
CA GLY A 979 -19.76 -15.21 27.62
C GLY A 979 -19.05 -13.97 28.18
N LYS A 980 -18.66 -13.02 27.31
CA LYS A 980 -18.05 -11.74 27.71
C LYS A 980 -19.07 -10.60 27.91
N ASN A 981 -20.35 -10.84 27.65
CA ASN A 981 -21.43 -9.85 27.74
C ASN A 981 -21.13 -8.57 26.94
N LEU A 982 -20.63 -8.72 25.71
CA LEU A 982 -20.37 -7.59 24.83
C LEU A 982 -21.68 -6.98 24.36
N SER A 983 -21.76 -5.66 24.30
CA SER A 983 -22.90 -4.93 23.77
C SER A 983 -22.89 -4.90 22.23
N VAL A 984 -24.06 -4.62 21.63
CA VAL A 984 -24.20 -4.47 20.17
C VAL A 984 -23.27 -3.39 19.61
N VAL A 985 -23.07 -2.32 20.38
CA VAL A 985 -22.21 -1.18 20.06
C VAL A 985 -20.74 -1.60 20.09
N GLU A 986 -20.30 -2.35 21.10
CA GLU A 986 -18.92 -2.84 21.16
C GLU A 986 -18.61 -3.78 20.01
N VAL A 987 -19.50 -4.74 19.73
CA VAL A 987 -19.30 -5.73 18.67
C VAL A 987 -19.23 -5.09 17.28
N SER A 988 -19.97 -4.00 17.03
CA SER A 988 -19.98 -3.31 15.74
C SER A 988 -18.63 -2.69 15.33
N GLY A 989 -17.72 -2.43 16.29
CA GLY A 989 -16.38 -1.91 16.00
C GLY A 989 -15.37 -2.97 15.56
N TYR A 990 -15.72 -4.25 15.65
CA TYR A 990 -14.84 -5.35 15.25
C TYR A 990 -14.95 -5.64 13.75
N LEU A 991 -13.84 -6.12 13.19
CA LEU A 991 -13.73 -6.45 11.77
C LEU A 991 -13.85 -7.97 11.55
N ASN A 992 -13.97 -8.40 10.30
CA ASN A 992 -13.84 -9.83 9.99
C ASN A 992 -12.37 -10.25 9.79
N GLY A 993 -12.14 -11.53 9.47
CA GLY A 993 -10.80 -12.07 9.19
C GLY A 993 -10.08 -11.43 8.00
N ASN A 994 -10.80 -10.70 7.13
CA ASN A 994 -10.26 -9.93 6.02
C ASN A 994 -10.14 -8.43 6.33
N TYR A 995 -10.31 -8.03 7.60
CA TYR A 995 -10.28 -6.65 8.07
C TYR A 995 -11.34 -5.74 7.40
N ALA A 996 -12.51 -6.30 7.09
CA ALA A 996 -13.65 -5.57 6.57
C ALA A 996 -14.71 -5.39 7.66
N ALA A 997 -15.29 -4.19 7.71
CA ALA A 997 -16.39 -3.86 8.61
C ALA A 997 -17.74 -4.30 8.02
N LEU A 998 -18.67 -4.71 8.89
CA LEU A 998 -20.04 -5.15 8.55
C LEU A 998 -20.14 -6.29 7.54
N GLU A 999 -19.14 -7.17 7.43
CA GLU A 999 -19.24 -8.30 6.50
C GLU A 999 -20.29 -9.32 6.95
N ASP A 1000 -20.30 -9.69 8.23
CA ASP A 1000 -21.24 -10.64 8.81
C ASP A 1000 -22.36 -9.92 9.58
N LEU A 1001 -23.54 -9.82 8.96
CA LEU A 1001 -24.71 -9.23 9.61
C LEU A 1001 -25.40 -10.18 10.61
N ASP A 1002 -25.11 -11.48 10.58
CA ASP A 1002 -25.76 -12.45 11.48
C ASP A 1002 -25.36 -12.25 12.93
N ILE A 1003 -24.24 -11.56 13.18
CA ILE A 1003 -23.81 -11.17 14.51
C ILE A 1003 -24.84 -10.30 15.24
N PHE A 1004 -25.62 -9.49 14.52
CA PHE A 1004 -26.65 -8.63 15.11
C PHE A 1004 -27.91 -9.39 15.50
N LYS A 1005 -28.13 -10.60 14.96
CA LYS A 1005 -29.25 -11.49 15.35
C LYS A 1005 -29.10 -12.05 16.76
N LEU A 1006 -27.94 -11.84 17.40
CA LEU A 1006 -27.72 -12.18 18.81
C LEU A 1006 -28.44 -11.24 19.78
N TYR A 1007 -28.88 -10.07 19.30
CA TYR A 1007 -29.55 -9.04 20.09
C TYR A 1007 -31.02 -8.88 19.66
N SER A 1008 -31.86 -8.28 20.51
CA SER A 1008 -33.24 -7.97 20.13
C SER A 1008 -33.28 -6.89 19.04
N THR A 1009 -34.30 -6.96 18.17
CA THR A 1009 -34.54 -5.98 17.10
C THR A 1009 -34.56 -4.55 17.62
N ASP A 1010 -35.27 -4.30 18.73
CA ASP A 1010 -35.36 -2.97 19.35
C ASP A 1010 -34.00 -2.45 19.82
N THR A 1011 -33.11 -3.34 20.27
CA THR A 1011 -31.77 -2.96 20.74
C THR A 1011 -30.89 -2.54 19.57
N VAL A 1012 -30.96 -3.28 18.45
CA VAL A 1012 -30.23 -2.94 17.22
C VAL A 1012 -30.76 -1.63 16.64
N ALA A 1013 -32.08 -1.50 16.50
CA ALA A 1013 -32.75 -0.31 15.98
C ALA A 1013 -32.36 0.96 16.76
N LYS A 1014 -32.47 0.93 18.10
CA LYS A 1014 -32.12 2.08 18.96
C LYS A 1014 -30.66 2.51 18.87
N ASN A 1015 -29.75 1.58 18.51
CA ASN A 1015 -28.32 1.84 18.46
C ASN A 1015 -27.77 1.93 17.03
N LEU A 1016 -28.63 1.97 16.00
CA LEU A 1016 -28.19 1.85 14.61
C LEU A 1016 -27.14 2.90 14.22
N LYS A 1017 -27.35 4.17 14.55
CA LYS A 1017 -26.37 5.25 14.31
C LYS A 1017 -25.02 4.97 15.00
N HIS A 1018 -25.06 4.47 16.24
CA HIS A 1018 -23.85 4.14 17.00
C HIS A 1018 -23.13 2.90 16.42
N ILE A 1019 -23.89 1.91 15.93
CA ILE A 1019 -23.35 0.74 15.22
C ILE A 1019 -22.62 1.18 13.96
N LEU A 1020 -23.23 2.05 13.14
CA LEU A 1020 -22.62 2.56 11.92
C LEU A 1020 -21.39 3.43 12.21
N TYR A 1021 -21.44 4.26 13.26
CA TYR A 1021 -20.30 5.04 13.73
C TYR A 1021 -19.10 4.15 14.09
N ASN A 1022 -19.30 3.15 14.94
CA ASN A 1022 -18.24 2.24 15.37
C ASN A 1022 -17.73 1.37 14.22
N ALA A 1023 -18.60 0.89 13.34
CA ALA A 1023 -18.21 0.13 12.16
C ALA A 1023 -17.38 0.97 11.18
N THR A 1024 -17.74 2.25 11.00
CA THR A 1024 -16.98 3.20 10.15
C THR A 1024 -15.60 3.47 10.75
N LEU A 1025 -15.48 3.50 12.08
CA LEU A 1025 -14.23 3.74 12.80
C LEU A 1025 -13.46 2.47 13.18
N GLY A 1026 -14.00 1.29 12.86
CA GLY A 1026 -13.40 0.00 13.22
C GLY A 1026 -11.95 -0.10 12.77
N LYS A 1027 -11.07 -0.47 13.69
CA LYS A 1027 -9.62 -0.54 13.46
C LYS A 1027 -9.10 -1.95 13.61
N ILE A 1028 -8.08 -2.23 12.82
CA ILE A 1028 -7.23 -3.39 12.98
C ILE A 1028 -6.32 -3.10 14.18
N ASN A 1029 -6.63 -3.69 15.34
CA ASN A 1029 -5.93 -3.44 16.61
C ASN A 1029 -4.41 -3.54 16.49
N SER A 1030 -3.95 -4.44 15.63
CA SER A 1030 -2.56 -4.78 15.51
C SER A 1030 -1.73 -3.78 14.69
N ILE A 1031 -2.39 -2.92 13.93
CA ILE A 1031 -1.75 -1.94 13.04
C ILE A 1031 -2.29 -0.51 13.21
N ASN A 1032 -3.31 -0.33 14.06
CA ASN A 1032 -4.04 0.91 14.29
C ASN A 1032 -4.52 1.60 12.98
N SER A 1033 -4.82 0.80 11.96
CA SER A 1033 -5.40 1.26 10.69
C SER A 1033 -6.88 0.97 10.67
N PHE A 1034 -7.65 1.83 10.01
CA PHE A 1034 -9.05 1.58 9.73
C PHE A 1034 -9.24 0.32 8.88
N GLY A 1035 -10.32 -0.41 9.14
CA GLY A 1035 -10.81 -1.49 8.31
C GLY A 1035 -11.40 -0.99 6.98
N SER A 1036 -11.48 -1.91 6.01
CA SER A 1036 -12.14 -1.64 4.73
C SER A 1036 -13.66 -1.53 4.90
N LEU A 1037 -14.29 -0.65 4.11
CA LEU A 1037 -15.74 -0.43 4.11
C LEU A 1037 -16.43 -1.10 2.92
N TYR A 1038 -15.83 -2.14 2.35
CA TYR A 1038 -16.30 -2.79 1.13
C TYR A 1038 -17.73 -3.31 1.24
N TYR A 1039 -18.11 -3.84 2.41
CA TYR A 1039 -19.44 -4.41 2.62
C TYR A 1039 -20.51 -3.36 2.92
N PHE A 1040 -20.15 -2.10 3.13
CA PHE A 1040 -21.17 -1.07 3.37
C PHE A 1040 -22.10 -0.90 2.17
N VAL A 1041 -21.62 -1.12 0.94
CA VAL A 1041 -22.39 -0.97 -0.30
C VAL A 1041 -23.72 -1.71 -0.24
N GLY A 1042 -23.70 -2.98 0.15
CA GLY A 1042 -24.90 -3.82 0.27
C GLY A 1042 -25.43 -4.01 1.69
N ASN A 1043 -24.55 -4.13 2.68
CA ASN A 1043 -24.95 -4.56 4.03
C ASN A 1043 -25.51 -3.40 4.85
N LEU A 1044 -25.14 -2.15 4.58
CA LEU A 1044 -25.77 -1.01 5.25
C LEU A 1044 -27.24 -0.86 4.79
N PRO A 1045 -27.58 -0.82 3.49
CA PRO A 1045 -28.97 -0.84 3.06
C PRO A 1045 -29.75 -2.01 3.65
N LYS A 1046 -29.15 -3.20 3.75
CA LYS A 1046 -29.84 -4.35 4.34
C LYS A 1046 -30.09 -4.20 5.84
N LEU A 1047 -29.13 -3.65 6.58
CA LEU A 1047 -29.29 -3.39 8.01
C LEU A 1047 -30.42 -2.38 8.26
N VAL A 1048 -30.47 -1.32 7.46
CA VAL A 1048 -31.53 -0.30 7.51
C VAL A 1048 -32.90 -0.90 7.19
N ASP A 1049 -33.02 -1.62 6.07
CA ASP A 1049 -34.24 -2.32 5.65
C ASP A 1049 -34.76 -3.33 6.70
N THR A 1050 -33.86 -3.87 7.55
CA THR A 1050 -34.22 -4.86 8.58
C THR A 1050 -34.57 -4.23 9.92
N TYR A 1051 -33.95 -3.11 10.31
CA TYR A 1051 -33.98 -2.60 11.69
C TYR A 1051 -34.43 -1.14 11.83
N ASP A 1052 -34.57 -0.40 10.73
CA ASP A 1052 -34.93 1.02 10.78
C ASP A 1052 -36.26 1.27 10.07
N GLU A 1053 -37.29 1.60 10.85
CA GLU A 1053 -38.62 1.93 10.35
C GLU A 1053 -38.73 3.38 9.86
N GLU A 1054 -37.78 4.25 10.22
CA GLU A 1054 -37.81 5.69 9.92
C GLU A 1054 -36.95 6.08 8.69
N SER A 1055 -36.01 5.23 8.30
CA SER A 1055 -35.03 5.53 7.23
C SER A 1055 -35.59 5.51 5.81
N ASN A 1056 -35.09 6.44 4.99
CA ASN A 1056 -35.46 6.57 3.58
C ASN A 1056 -34.60 5.70 2.66
N ILE A 1057 -34.99 4.44 2.43
CA ILE A 1057 -34.31 3.52 1.49
C ILE A 1057 -34.13 4.12 0.08
N LYS A 1058 -35.04 5.00 -0.35
CA LYS A 1058 -34.93 5.72 -1.63
C LYS A 1058 -33.69 6.63 -1.66
N GLU A 1059 -33.35 7.28 -0.56
CA GLU A 1059 -32.16 8.13 -0.48
C GLU A 1059 -30.87 7.30 -0.60
N LEU A 1060 -30.82 6.14 0.06
CA LEU A 1060 -29.72 5.18 -0.11
C LEU A 1060 -29.60 4.72 -1.57
N PHE A 1061 -30.73 4.44 -2.24
CA PHE A 1061 -30.72 4.07 -3.65
C PHE A 1061 -30.18 5.18 -4.56
N GLU A 1062 -30.57 6.44 -4.34
CA GLU A 1062 -30.02 7.59 -5.09
C GLU A 1062 -28.50 7.68 -4.96
N SER A 1063 -27.98 7.53 -3.73
CA SER A 1063 -26.54 7.52 -3.47
C SER A 1063 -25.83 6.34 -4.10
N PHE A 1064 -26.43 5.15 -4.07
CA PHE A 1064 -25.93 3.96 -4.74
C PHE A 1064 -25.83 4.15 -6.27
N VAL A 1065 -26.84 4.75 -6.90
CA VAL A 1065 -26.81 5.05 -8.34
C VAL A 1065 -25.70 6.04 -8.69
N ILE A 1066 -25.48 7.07 -7.86
CA ILE A 1066 -24.37 8.02 -8.03
C ILE A 1066 -23.02 7.32 -7.87
N PHE A 1067 -22.88 6.42 -6.89
CA PHE A 1067 -21.66 5.64 -6.69
C PHE A 1067 -21.32 4.78 -7.92
N LEU A 1068 -22.33 4.12 -8.52
CA LEU A 1068 -22.15 3.37 -9.75
C LEU A 1068 -21.80 4.29 -10.93
N GLU A 1069 -22.41 5.47 -11.02
CA GLU A 1069 -22.08 6.46 -12.07
C GLU A 1069 -20.63 6.92 -11.98
N LEU A 1070 -20.19 7.33 -10.80
CA LEU A 1070 -18.80 7.76 -10.54
C LEU A 1070 -17.81 6.64 -10.83
N SER A 1071 -18.19 5.40 -10.52
CA SER A 1071 -17.38 4.20 -10.77
C SER A 1071 -17.39 3.75 -12.23
N MET A 1072 -18.14 4.41 -13.13
CA MET A 1072 -18.37 3.99 -14.52
C MET A 1072 -18.99 2.58 -14.63
N LEU A 1073 -19.88 2.26 -13.69
CA LEU A 1073 -20.62 1.00 -13.60
C LEU A 1073 -22.10 1.12 -14.01
N ASN A 1074 -22.53 2.30 -14.49
CA ASN A 1074 -23.87 2.51 -15.03
C ASN A 1074 -23.90 2.19 -16.53
N ASN A 1075 -24.73 1.23 -16.88
CA ASN A 1075 -24.86 0.69 -18.23
C ASN A 1075 -25.80 1.60 -19.06
N GLU A 1076 -25.30 2.73 -19.59
CA GLU A 1076 -26.03 3.55 -20.59
C GLU A 1076 -25.55 3.32 -22.02
N ILE A 1077 -24.62 2.39 -22.25
CA ILE A 1077 -24.10 2.05 -23.59
C ILE A 1077 -23.98 0.52 -23.60
N ILE A 1078 -24.89 -0.23 -24.21
CA ILE A 1078 -24.87 -0.58 -25.63
C ILE A 1078 -26.31 -0.89 -26.07
N ASN A 1079 -26.84 -0.10 -27.02
CA ASN A 1079 -27.86 -0.52 -27.98
C ASN A 1079 -27.16 -0.97 -29.25
#